data_AF-A0A661YJR3-F1
#
_entry.id   AF-A0A661YJR3-F1
#
_cell.length_a   1.000
_cell.length_b   1.000
_cell.length_c   1.000
_cell.angle_alpha   90.00
_cell.angle_beta   90.00
_cell.angle_gamma   90.00
#
_symmetry.space_group_name_H-M   'P 1'
#
loop_
_entity.id
_entity.type
_entity.pdbx_description
1 polymer ?
#
loop_
_entity_poly.entity_id
_entity_poly.type
_entity_poly.pdbx_seq_one_letter_code
_entity_poly.pdbx_strand_id
1 'polypeptide(L)'
;MRSNILLTLFLAFALSLSVLAKDINRAQAEKVAVNFFFERSNIFSNTVDYYDLSITEVRKVDDAYYVVNFENGWVLVAADDAMVPVLGYNYQGKFVQKELQDYNVRSYLQHFVEQIDFIRENNLTADDEVLAQWERYQNSDPETLLSFRGSRDQLGPLLTGRWNQDYPYNILCPEDNAGPGGHVYVGCVATAMSLIMHYWRYPLQGSGSFSYYQYPYGTLSFDYGEAYFDYNAMQDVIDGANPWEVAEIGYAAAVSVEMDFAPDGSGAYSQDVPYALETYFNYDNDSRYVQKSSYSDAAWINMIQGDLDLGHAIYYSGRNSDNGGHAFVCDGYNSDDYFHFNFGWGGSNNGFFTLSDVGGFYINQAMVYQIYPEDPDYPYIPDEQVVLTAPSGSFTDGSGPVDNYPSGWNGSWLIDPQTETDSIVDITLTFIEFNTASSDFVRVYDGGTTSDPLLGEFSGDELPGNITSSGNKMLITFTTSGTGEGFKAEYTTQKPTYCQAQEFFTDPSGTISDGSGTFNYNSQTSCIYIIQHPEAVNFSLEFTNFATEEGKDVVTIYNGDQDMVAELSGTELPEAMELATDMVFITWITNKTIQDDGWTLDYTIDGVGVDENFSYDNLSIYPNPTSGQLQVAFDIEKSQSLEIQLMSINGQVIQKDIVNAFSGHYSKSFDLSDLAKGVYILSIISDNGKVDKKVVLK
;
A
#
# COMPACT_ATOMS: atom_id res chain seq x y z
N MET A 1 36.28 -89.55 -42.05
CA MET A 1 37.64 -89.14 -41.60
C MET A 1 37.59 -87.62 -41.46
N ARG A 2 37.80 -87.11 -40.22
CA ARG A 2 38.26 -85.75 -39.77
C ARG A 2 38.06 -84.56 -40.75
N SER A 3 37.58 -83.37 -40.38
CA SER A 3 37.74 -82.59 -39.14
C SER A 3 36.81 -81.37 -39.16
N ASN A 4 36.39 -80.94 -37.97
CA ASN A 4 35.82 -79.62 -37.66
C ASN A 4 36.70 -78.47 -38.15
N ILE A 5 36.08 -77.32 -38.46
CA ILE A 5 36.39 -75.98 -37.92
C ILE A 5 35.16 -75.09 -38.16
N LEU A 6 34.52 -74.66 -37.06
CA LEU A 6 33.65 -73.50 -37.01
C LEU A 6 34.51 -72.25 -37.20
N LEU A 7 34.08 -71.32 -38.04
CA LEU A 7 34.51 -69.93 -37.94
C LEU A 7 33.27 -69.04 -37.95
N THR A 8 32.81 -68.74 -36.74
CA THR A 8 31.81 -67.73 -36.42
C THR A 8 32.47 -66.35 -36.61
N LEU A 9 32.10 -65.62 -37.67
CA LEU A 9 32.45 -64.20 -37.77
C LEU A 9 31.41 -63.42 -36.94
N PHE A 10 31.84 -63.03 -35.74
CA PHE A 10 31.16 -62.08 -34.88
C PHE A 10 31.16 -60.73 -35.60
N LEU A 11 30.01 -60.33 -36.14
CA LEU A 11 29.77 -58.96 -36.57
C LEU A 11 29.48 -58.16 -35.29
N ALA A 12 30.53 -57.61 -34.67
CA ALA A 12 30.37 -56.61 -33.63
C ALA A 12 29.89 -55.31 -34.29
N PHE A 13 28.59 -55.20 -34.50
CA PHE A 13 27.94 -53.93 -34.78
C PHE A 13 27.90 -53.17 -33.45
N ALA A 14 28.96 -52.41 -33.17
CA ALA A 14 28.87 -51.34 -32.19
C ALA A 14 27.89 -50.31 -32.77
N LEU A 15 26.59 -50.51 -32.49
CA LEU A 15 25.63 -49.42 -32.52
C LEU A 15 26.06 -48.47 -31.39
N SER A 16 26.90 -47.49 -31.72
CA SER A 16 26.83 -46.21 -31.06
C SER A 16 25.42 -45.68 -31.36
N LEU A 17 24.48 -45.96 -30.46
CA LEU A 17 23.26 -45.18 -30.37
C LEU A 17 23.72 -43.78 -29.99
N SER A 18 23.99 -42.94 -30.98
CA SER A 18 23.87 -41.50 -30.81
C SER A 18 22.39 -41.28 -30.52
N VAL A 19 22.05 -41.23 -29.23
CA VAL A 19 20.74 -40.82 -28.77
C VAL A 19 20.64 -39.35 -29.13
N LEU A 20 19.92 -39.06 -30.20
CA LEU A 20 19.52 -37.69 -30.53
C LEU A 20 18.74 -37.13 -29.33
N ALA A 21 18.88 -35.82 -29.10
CA ALA A 21 18.11 -35.12 -28.09
C ALA A 21 16.61 -35.40 -28.22
N LYS A 22 15.94 -35.65 -27.11
CA LYS A 22 14.52 -36.01 -27.05
C LYS A 22 13.72 -34.86 -26.47
N ASP A 23 12.65 -34.51 -27.19
CA ASP A 23 11.59 -33.64 -26.68
C ASP A 23 11.00 -34.23 -25.40
N ILE A 24 10.96 -33.41 -24.35
CA ILE A 24 10.44 -33.75 -23.03
C ILE A 24 8.92 -33.60 -23.07
N ASN A 25 8.21 -34.67 -22.72
CA ASN A 25 6.75 -34.60 -22.64
C ASN A 25 6.29 -34.04 -21.28
N ARG A 26 5.03 -33.61 -21.23
CA ARG A 26 4.41 -33.03 -20.03
C ARG A 26 4.57 -33.89 -18.77
N ALA A 27 4.37 -35.21 -18.85
CA ALA A 27 4.45 -36.08 -17.67
C ALA A 27 5.89 -36.20 -17.13
N GLN A 28 6.89 -36.16 -18.03
CA GLN A 28 8.29 -36.08 -17.63
C GLN A 28 8.58 -34.74 -16.94
N ALA A 29 8.08 -33.63 -17.49
CA ALA A 29 8.27 -32.31 -16.91
C ALA A 29 7.63 -32.18 -15.52
N GLU A 30 6.39 -32.66 -15.35
CA GLU A 30 5.70 -32.71 -14.06
C GLU A 30 6.52 -33.52 -13.02
N LYS A 31 7.03 -34.69 -13.42
CA LYS A 31 7.83 -35.53 -12.53
C LYS A 31 9.13 -34.85 -12.11
N VAL A 32 9.84 -34.24 -13.07
CA VAL A 32 11.09 -33.49 -12.77
C VAL A 32 10.81 -32.33 -11.83
N ALA A 33 9.76 -31.55 -12.08
CA ALA A 33 9.39 -30.43 -11.24
C ALA A 33 9.09 -30.87 -9.79
N VAL A 34 8.28 -31.92 -9.60
CA VAL A 34 7.95 -32.44 -8.26
C VAL A 34 9.20 -32.96 -7.55
N ASN A 35 10.00 -33.78 -8.24
CA ASN A 35 11.20 -34.38 -7.67
C ASN A 35 12.24 -33.31 -7.28
N PHE A 36 12.47 -32.32 -8.16
CA PHE A 36 13.35 -31.20 -7.87
C PHE A 36 12.84 -30.37 -6.69
N PHE A 37 11.57 -29.95 -6.73
CA PHE A 37 10.99 -29.09 -5.70
C PHE A 37 11.03 -29.77 -4.32
N PHE A 38 10.63 -31.04 -4.24
CA PHE A 38 10.71 -31.85 -3.02
C PHE A 38 12.12 -31.92 -2.46
N GLU A 39 13.08 -32.31 -3.31
CA GLU A 39 14.47 -32.49 -2.88
C GLU A 39 15.04 -31.17 -2.35
N ARG A 40 14.86 -30.10 -3.12
CA ARG A 40 15.42 -28.79 -2.80
C ARG A 40 14.78 -28.16 -1.55
N SER A 41 13.45 -28.22 -1.41
CA SER A 41 12.77 -27.74 -0.20
C SER A 41 13.28 -28.42 1.07
N ASN A 42 13.53 -29.74 1.01
CA ASN A 42 14.02 -30.53 2.15
C ASN A 42 15.52 -30.34 2.45
N ILE A 43 16.30 -29.79 1.52
CA ILE A 43 17.70 -29.39 1.78
C ILE A 43 17.75 -28.01 2.45
N PHE A 44 16.95 -27.06 1.98
CA PHE A 44 17.18 -25.62 2.20
C PHE A 44 16.13 -24.87 3.04
N SER A 45 14.86 -25.26 3.06
CA SER A 45 13.80 -24.40 3.63
C SER A 45 12.96 -25.11 4.69
N ASN A 46 12.22 -26.15 4.29
CA ASN A 46 11.18 -26.78 5.10
C ASN A 46 11.19 -28.29 4.89
N THR A 47 10.83 -29.06 5.91
CA THR A 47 10.47 -30.47 5.71
C THR A 47 9.13 -30.53 4.98
N VAL A 48 9.16 -30.87 3.69
CA VAL A 48 7.97 -30.99 2.84
C VAL A 48 7.72 -32.46 2.56
N ASP A 49 6.48 -32.94 2.71
CA ASP A 49 6.10 -34.28 2.28
C ASP A 49 5.93 -34.31 0.76
N TYR A 50 6.54 -35.30 0.11
CA TYR A 50 6.46 -35.50 -1.34
C TYR A 50 5.03 -35.57 -1.85
N TYR A 51 4.13 -36.21 -1.09
CA TYR A 51 2.75 -36.46 -1.52
C TYR A 51 1.81 -35.27 -1.27
N ASP A 52 2.26 -34.26 -0.53
CA ASP A 52 1.53 -33.02 -0.30
C ASP A 52 1.78 -31.98 -1.42
N LEU A 53 2.81 -32.20 -2.25
CA LEU A 53 3.11 -31.34 -3.39
C LEU A 53 2.04 -31.45 -4.47
N SER A 54 1.21 -30.41 -4.57
CA SER A 54 0.10 -30.32 -5.51
C SER A 54 0.39 -29.33 -6.62
N ILE A 55 0.44 -29.83 -7.86
CA ILE A 55 0.57 -29.01 -9.07
C ILE A 55 -0.78 -28.33 -9.36
N THR A 56 -0.78 -27.01 -9.46
CA THR A 56 -1.97 -26.20 -9.77
C THR A 56 -2.09 -25.90 -11.26
N GLU A 57 -0.98 -25.81 -11.99
CA GLU A 57 -0.96 -25.48 -13.41
C GLU A 57 0.30 -26.02 -14.09
N VAL A 58 0.15 -26.51 -15.32
CA VAL A 58 1.27 -26.86 -16.20
C VAL A 58 1.03 -26.31 -17.59
N ARG A 59 2.00 -25.56 -18.11
CA ARG A 59 1.95 -25.01 -19.47
C ARG A 59 3.31 -25.14 -20.16
N LYS A 60 3.30 -25.42 -21.45
CA LYS A 60 4.49 -25.35 -22.30
C LYS A 60 4.57 -23.95 -22.91
N VAL A 61 5.73 -23.33 -22.89
CA VAL A 61 5.98 -21.97 -23.39
C VAL A 61 6.97 -22.05 -24.54
N ASP A 62 6.57 -21.50 -25.69
CA ASP A 62 7.35 -21.42 -26.95
C ASP A 62 8.02 -22.73 -27.38
N ASP A 63 7.41 -23.88 -27.05
CA ASP A 63 8.00 -25.21 -27.24
C ASP A 63 9.41 -25.41 -26.62
N ALA A 64 9.83 -24.51 -25.72
CA ALA A 64 11.17 -24.47 -25.15
C ALA A 64 11.25 -24.93 -23.70
N TYR A 65 10.24 -24.63 -22.89
CA TYR A 65 10.19 -25.06 -21.49
C TYR A 65 8.75 -25.21 -20.99
N TYR A 66 8.60 -25.93 -19.89
CA TYR A 66 7.37 -26.05 -19.13
C TYR A 66 7.43 -25.18 -17.89
N VAL A 67 6.34 -24.48 -17.61
CA VAL A 67 6.09 -23.88 -16.31
C VAL A 67 5.21 -24.83 -15.52
N VAL A 68 5.66 -25.23 -14.34
CA VAL A 68 4.90 -26.05 -13.37
C VAL A 68 4.69 -25.20 -12.12
N ASN A 69 3.47 -24.76 -11.89
CA ASN A 69 3.09 -24.02 -10.68
C ASN A 69 2.55 -25.00 -9.63
N PHE A 70 2.95 -24.81 -8.38
CA PHE A 70 2.40 -25.49 -7.20
C PHE A 70 1.37 -24.58 -6.51
N GLU A 71 0.85 -24.99 -5.36
CA GLU A 71 0.05 -24.10 -4.51
C GLU A 71 0.85 -22.90 -4.03
N ASN A 72 2.13 -23.13 -3.70
CA ASN A 72 3.10 -22.09 -3.38
C ASN A 72 4.44 -22.46 -4.01
N GLY A 73 4.93 -21.62 -4.91
CA GLY A 73 6.15 -21.85 -5.68
C GLY A 73 5.92 -22.43 -7.07
N TRP A 74 7.00 -22.50 -7.83
CA TRP A 74 6.99 -22.87 -9.24
C TRP A 74 8.35 -23.39 -9.70
N VAL A 75 8.35 -24.17 -10.77
CA VAL A 75 9.56 -24.70 -11.43
C VAL A 75 9.43 -24.56 -12.94
N LEU A 76 10.49 -24.09 -13.59
CA LEU A 76 10.68 -24.08 -15.04
C LEU A 76 11.50 -25.31 -15.43
N VAL A 77 10.95 -26.16 -16.29
CA VAL A 77 11.59 -27.39 -16.75
C VAL A 77 11.88 -27.31 -18.24
N ALA A 78 13.11 -27.60 -18.67
CA ALA A 78 13.47 -27.57 -20.09
C ALA A 78 12.62 -28.56 -20.91
N ALA A 79 12.27 -28.19 -22.15
CA ALA A 79 11.53 -29.05 -23.06
C ALA A 79 12.42 -29.97 -23.90
N ASP A 80 13.74 -29.90 -23.73
CA ASP A 80 14.71 -30.70 -24.50
C ASP A 80 15.78 -31.26 -23.55
N ASP A 81 16.07 -32.56 -23.65
CA ASP A 81 16.98 -33.26 -22.74
C ASP A 81 18.47 -32.96 -22.96
N ALA A 82 18.81 -32.18 -24.00
CA ALA A 82 20.15 -31.64 -24.18
C ALA A 82 20.48 -30.45 -23.26
N MET A 83 19.46 -29.83 -22.66
CA MET A 83 19.59 -28.73 -21.71
C MET A 83 19.44 -29.23 -20.26
N VAL A 84 19.98 -28.49 -19.27
CA VAL A 84 19.76 -28.80 -17.86
C VAL A 84 18.27 -28.92 -17.54
N PRO A 85 17.85 -29.87 -16.68
CA PRO A 85 16.44 -30.18 -16.48
C PRO A 85 15.62 -29.01 -15.92
N VAL A 86 16.18 -28.25 -14.98
CA VAL A 86 15.49 -27.13 -14.33
C VAL A 86 16.18 -25.83 -14.71
N LEU A 87 15.40 -24.89 -15.25
CA LEU A 87 15.89 -23.59 -15.74
C LEU A 87 15.75 -22.50 -14.68
N GLY A 88 14.77 -22.64 -13.81
CA GLY A 88 14.59 -21.78 -12.66
C GLY A 88 13.45 -22.23 -11.77
N TYR A 89 13.40 -21.70 -10.56
CA TYR A 89 12.39 -22.06 -9.57
C TYR A 89 12.24 -20.98 -8.50
N ASN A 90 11.12 -21.03 -7.77
CA ASN A 90 10.96 -20.33 -6.51
C ASN A 90 10.06 -21.15 -5.59
N TYR A 91 10.30 -21.13 -4.28
CA TYR A 91 9.46 -21.81 -3.29
C TYR A 91 8.19 -21.02 -2.94
N GLN A 92 8.09 -19.78 -3.41
CA GLN A 92 6.98 -18.89 -3.12
C GLN A 92 6.32 -18.35 -4.39
N GLY A 93 5.05 -17.96 -4.24
CA GLY A 93 4.29 -17.28 -5.27
C GLY A 93 3.95 -18.17 -6.46
N LYS A 94 3.68 -17.53 -7.60
CA LYS A 94 3.26 -18.20 -8.83
C LYS A 94 3.98 -17.59 -10.02
N PHE A 95 4.42 -18.43 -10.94
CA PHE A 95 4.96 -17.93 -12.21
C PHE A 95 3.82 -17.54 -13.14
N VAL A 96 3.73 -16.26 -13.49
CA VAL A 96 2.65 -15.70 -14.32
C VAL A 96 2.76 -16.08 -15.80
N GLN A 97 1.63 -16.02 -16.51
CA GLN A 97 1.53 -16.35 -17.94
C GLN A 97 2.34 -15.37 -18.79
N LYS A 98 2.87 -15.83 -19.93
CA LYS A 98 3.80 -15.05 -20.78
C LYS A 98 3.20 -13.70 -21.19
N GLU A 99 1.91 -13.67 -21.45
CA GLU A 99 1.15 -12.49 -21.87
C GLU A 99 1.01 -11.44 -20.76
N LEU A 100 1.21 -11.84 -19.50
CA LEU A 100 1.16 -10.99 -18.31
C LEU A 100 2.55 -10.69 -17.74
N GLN A 101 3.61 -11.24 -18.33
CA GLN A 101 4.98 -11.00 -17.86
C GLN A 101 5.45 -9.62 -18.28
N ASP A 102 6.27 -9.00 -17.45
CA ASP A 102 6.94 -7.77 -17.79
C ASP A 102 8.05 -7.98 -18.82
N TYR A 103 8.47 -6.90 -19.48
CA TYR A 103 9.37 -6.98 -20.63
C TYR A 103 10.73 -7.59 -20.26
N ASN A 104 11.32 -7.22 -19.12
CA ASN A 104 12.64 -7.74 -18.73
C ASN A 104 12.63 -9.24 -18.44
N VAL A 105 11.59 -9.75 -17.76
CA VAL A 105 11.40 -11.18 -17.50
C VAL A 105 11.27 -11.91 -18.82
N ARG A 106 10.39 -11.44 -19.72
CA ARG A 106 10.25 -12.03 -21.06
C ARG A 106 11.56 -12.02 -21.82
N SER A 107 12.27 -10.89 -21.81
CA SER A 107 13.55 -10.73 -22.49
C SER A 107 14.64 -11.65 -21.92
N TYR A 108 14.64 -11.88 -20.61
CA TYR A 108 15.56 -12.81 -19.97
C TYR A 108 15.21 -14.27 -20.32
N LEU A 109 13.94 -14.65 -20.21
CA LEU A 109 13.49 -16.02 -20.51
C LEU A 109 13.61 -16.38 -21.99
N GLN A 110 13.59 -15.38 -22.89
CA GLN A 110 13.84 -15.57 -24.32
C GLN A 110 15.19 -16.26 -24.59
N HIS A 111 16.18 -16.06 -23.71
CA HIS A 111 17.46 -16.77 -23.75
C HIS A 111 17.28 -18.29 -23.76
N PHE A 112 16.39 -18.83 -22.91
CA PHE A 112 16.14 -20.26 -22.86
C PHE A 112 15.48 -20.79 -24.13
N VAL A 113 14.61 -19.98 -24.75
CA VAL A 113 14.01 -20.31 -26.05
C VAL A 113 15.09 -20.37 -27.14
N GLU A 114 15.94 -19.35 -27.23
CA GLU A 114 17.02 -19.27 -28.21
C GLU A 114 18.03 -20.41 -28.06
N GLN A 115 18.32 -20.84 -26.83
CA GLN A 115 19.20 -21.98 -26.58
C GLN A 115 18.60 -23.32 -27.02
N ILE A 116 17.31 -23.54 -26.77
CA ILE A 116 16.61 -24.75 -27.21
C ILE A 116 16.54 -24.81 -28.74
N ASP A 117 16.27 -23.68 -29.39
CA ASP A 117 16.31 -23.58 -30.85
C ASP A 117 17.73 -23.89 -31.37
N PHE A 118 18.76 -23.32 -30.74
CA PHE A 118 20.16 -23.61 -31.08
C PHE A 118 20.53 -25.08 -30.92
N ILE A 119 20.10 -25.75 -29.85
CA ILE A 119 20.25 -27.20 -29.64
C ILE A 119 19.69 -27.96 -30.85
N ARG A 120 18.44 -27.65 -31.23
CA ARG A 120 17.70 -28.36 -32.28
C ARG A 120 18.31 -28.13 -33.66
N GLU A 121 18.68 -26.89 -33.95
CA GLU A 121 19.32 -26.51 -35.22
C GLU A 121 20.68 -27.18 -35.41
N ASN A 122 21.45 -27.31 -34.32
CA ASN A 122 22.81 -27.87 -34.36
C ASN A 122 22.87 -29.36 -33.99
N ASN A 123 21.73 -29.99 -33.67
CA ASN A 123 21.62 -31.37 -33.21
C ASN A 123 22.57 -31.66 -32.03
N LEU A 124 22.60 -30.74 -31.05
CA LEU A 124 23.39 -30.92 -29.84
C LEU A 124 22.81 -32.05 -29.00
N THR A 125 23.68 -32.66 -28.18
CA THR A 125 23.30 -33.68 -27.20
C THR A 125 23.83 -33.24 -25.85
N ALA A 126 23.11 -33.59 -24.78
CA ALA A 126 23.58 -33.40 -23.42
C ALA A 126 24.95 -34.06 -23.20
N ASP A 127 25.77 -33.44 -22.35
CA ASP A 127 26.93 -34.09 -21.78
C ASP A 127 26.55 -35.05 -20.64
N ASP A 128 27.55 -35.75 -20.10
CA ASP A 128 27.34 -36.75 -19.03
C ASP A 128 26.76 -36.13 -17.75
N GLU A 129 27.02 -34.85 -17.48
CA GLU A 129 26.54 -34.15 -16.29
C GLU A 129 25.05 -33.81 -16.42
N VAL A 130 24.66 -33.23 -17.56
CA VAL A 130 23.25 -32.93 -17.85
C VAL A 130 22.41 -34.23 -17.89
N LEU A 131 22.92 -35.30 -18.51
CA LEU A 131 22.25 -36.60 -18.52
C LEU A 131 22.07 -37.16 -17.09
N ALA A 132 23.08 -37.03 -16.23
CA ALA A 132 22.98 -37.48 -14.84
C ALA A 132 21.93 -36.69 -14.04
N GLN A 133 21.80 -35.37 -14.29
CA GLN A 133 20.74 -34.56 -13.68
C GLN A 133 19.34 -34.99 -14.14
N TRP A 134 19.16 -35.26 -15.43
CA TRP A 134 17.89 -35.81 -15.94
C TRP A 134 17.56 -37.18 -15.34
N GLU A 135 18.54 -38.09 -15.27
CA GLU A 135 18.34 -39.41 -14.66
C GLU A 135 17.95 -39.29 -13.18
N ARG A 136 18.60 -38.39 -12.43
CA ARG A 136 18.26 -38.12 -11.03
C ARG A 136 16.80 -37.75 -10.87
N TYR A 137 16.31 -36.73 -11.59
CA TYR A 137 14.96 -36.23 -11.39
C TYR A 137 13.87 -37.03 -12.13
N GLN A 138 14.21 -37.78 -13.18
CA GLN A 138 13.24 -38.64 -13.86
C GLN A 138 13.08 -40.01 -13.21
N ASN A 139 14.12 -40.56 -12.57
CA ASN A 139 14.12 -41.97 -12.14
C ASN A 139 14.14 -42.19 -10.63
N SER A 140 14.51 -41.18 -9.82
CA SER A 140 14.56 -41.34 -8.37
C SER A 140 13.17 -41.38 -7.73
N ASP A 141 13.05 -42.18 -6.67
CA ASP A 141 11.96 -42.13 -5.71
C ASP A 141 12.27 -41.13 -4.58
N PRO A 142 11.29 -40.77 -3.72
CA PRO A 142 11.50 -39.79 -2.66
C PRO A 142 12.59 -40.18 -1.66
N GLU A 143 12.73 -41.47 -1.32
CA GLU A 143 13.78 -41.92 -0.40
C GLU A 143 15.19 -41.74 -0.99
N THR A 144 15.34 -42.02 -2.29
CA THR A 144 16.59 -41.79 -3.02
C THR A 144 16.92 -40.30 -3.10
N LEU A 145 15.91 -39.45 -3.35
CA LEU A 145 16.10 -37.99 -3.41
C LEU A 145 16.63 -37.43 -2.08
N LEU A 146 16.06 -37.86 -0.96
CA LEU A 146 16.53 -37.46 0.38
C LEU A 146 17.94 -37.98 0.72
N SER A 147 18.44 -38.98 -0.01
CA SER A 147 19.79 -39.50 0.19
C SER A 147 20.88 -38.64 -0.45
N PHE A 148 20.52 -37.78 -1.40
CA PHE A 148 21.45 -36.82 -1.98
C PHE A 148 21.75 -35.73 -0.94
N ARG A 149 22.98 -35.72 -0.43
CA ARG A 149 23.47 -34.65 0.43
C ARG A 149 23.96 -33.51 -0.46
N GLY A 150 23.10 -32.53 -0.74
CA GLY A 150 23.53 -31.24 -1.28
C GLY A 150 24.36 -30.47 -0.25
N SER A 151 25.19 -29.53 -0.71
CA SER A 151 25.73 -28.55 0.23
C SER A 151 24.58 -27.67 0.73
N ARG A 152 24.59 -27.35 2.02
CA ARG A 152 23.64 -26.37 2.59
C ARG A 152 24.13 -24.94 2.35
N ASP A 153 25.28 -24.77 1.69
CA ASP A 153 25.79 -23.47 1.31
C ASP A 153 24.79 -22.85 0.32
N GLN A 154 24.05 -21.88 0.84
CA GLN A 154 23.11 -21.05 0.11
C GLN A 154 23.18 -19.68 0.74
N LEU A 155 23.29 -18.67 -0.10
CA LEU A 155 23.00 -17.30 0.26
C LEU A 155 21.56 -17.02 -0.22
N GLY A 156 20.66 -16.81 0.73
CA GLY A 156 19.30 -16.37 0.42
C GLY A 156 19.32 -15.00 -0.30
N PRO A 157 18.17 -14.56 -0.84
CA PRO A 157 18.08 -13.21 -1.39
C PRO A 157 18.51 -12.16 -0.35
N LEU A 158 19.51 -11.34 -0.68
CA LEU A 158 19.98 -10.23 0.14
C LEU A 158 18.96 -9.09 0.17
N LEU A 159 18.22 -8.89 -0.93
CA LEU A 159 17.24 -7.82 -1.03
C LEU A 159 15.88 -8.29 -0.54
N THR A 160 15.32 -7.53 0.39
CA THR A 160 13.92 -7.66 0.84
C THR A 160 12.96 -6.82 -0.01
N GLY A 161 13.47 -5.75 -0.64
CA GLY A 161 12.70 -4.83 -1.49
C GLY A 161 12.13 -5.46 -2.75
N ARG A 162 10.84 -5.20 -3.02
CA ARG A 162 10.10 -5.66 -4.21
C ARG A 162 9.56 -4.45 -4.98
N TRP A 163 10.47 -3.59 -5.43
CA TRP A 163 10.11 -2.36 -6.15
C TRP A 163 9.67 -2.63 -7.59
N ASN A 164 8.97 -1.66 -8.17
CA ASN A 164 8.44 -1.71 -9.52
C ASN A 164 8.92 -0.49 -10.33
N GLN A 165 8.49 -0.39 -11.59
CA GLN A 165 8.89 0.69 -12.51
C GLN A 165 7.72 1.59 -12.92
N ASP A 166 6.50 1.17 -12.63
CA ASP A 166 5.26 1.87 -12.95
C ASP A 166 4.74 2.67 -11.75
N TYR A 167 3.52 3.17 -11.84
CA TYR A 167 2.93 3.96 -10.77
C TYR A 167 2.74 3.11 -9.49
N PRO A 168 3.13 3.62 -8.31
CA PRO A 168 3.57 4.99 -8.01
C PRO A 168 5.10 5.23 -8.02
N TYR A 169 5.92 4.24 -8.36
CA TYR A 169 7.38 4.36 -8.38
C TYR A 169 7.89 5.41 -9.39
N ASN A 170 7.10 5.65 -10.45
CA ASN A 170 7.42 6.60 -11.50
C ASN A 170 6.78 7.99 -11.35
N ILE A 171 6.16 8.31 -10.22
CA ILE A 171 5.38 9.55 -10.06
C ILE A 171 6.21 10.84 -10.23
N LEU A 172 7.53 10.77 -10.04
CA LEU A 172 8.47 11.88 -10.27
C LEU A 172 9.13 11.86 -11.66
N CYS A 173 8.87 10.81 -12.46
CA CYS A 173 9.33 10.75 -13.85
C CYS A 173 8.46 11.66 -14.75
N PRO A 174 8.92 12.02 -15.96
CA PRO A 174 8.16 12.87 -16.87
C PRO A 174 6.71 12.43 -17.10
N GLU A 175 5.79 13.39 -17.11
CA GLU A 175 4.38 13.14 -17.43
C GLU A 175 4.22 12.71 -18.89
N ASP A 176 3.48 11.61 -19.10
CA ASP A 176 3.03 11.14 -20.41
C ASP A 176 1.73 10.35 -20.26
N ASN A 177 0.66 10.80 -20.92
CA ASN A 177 -0.66 10.17 -20.87
C ASN A 177 -0.69 8.72 -21.40
N ALA A 178 0.31 8.30 -22.18
CA ALA A 178 0.43 6.93 -22.66
C ALA A 178 1.14 6.00 -21.66
N GLY A 179 1.84 6.57 -20.66
CA GLY A 179 2.56 5.83 -19.65
C GLY A 179 1.69 5.45 -18.43
N PRO A 180 2.14 4.48 -17.62
CA PRO A 180 1.38 4.04 -16.45
C PRO A 180 1.24 5.17 -15.42
N GLY A 181 0.02 5.35 -14.92
CA GLY A 181 -0.30 6.43 -13.96
C GLY A 181 -0.17 7.84 -14.53
N GLY A 182 -0.01 8.01 -15.84
CA GLY A 182 0.20 9.31 -16.48
C GLY A 182 1.68 9.74 -16.54
N HIS A 183 2.61 8.83 -16.28
CA HIS A 183 4.05 9.08 -16.31
C HIS A 183 4.77 7.99 -17.09
N VAL A 184 5.93 8.32 -17.68
CA VAL A 184 6.86 7.35 -18.27
C VAL A 184 7.40 6.38 -17.22
N TYR A 185 7.90 5.21 -17.62
CA TYR A 185 8.49 4.23 -16.69
C TYR A 185 9.78 4.76 -16.04
N VAL A 186 10.09 4.33 -14.81
CA VAL A 186 11.41 4.61 -14.17
C VAL A 186 12.55 4.03 -14.99
N GLY A 187 12.38 2.80 -15.50
CA GLY A 187 13.35 2.07 -16.31
C GLY A 187 14.16 1.07 -15.49
N CYS A 188 14.38 -0.12 -16.08
CA CYS A 188 14.94 -1.27 -15.36
C CYS A 188 16.35 -1.05 -14.80
N VAL A 189 17.15 -0.22 -15.46
CA VAL A 189 18.50 0.15 -15.00
C VAL A 189 18.42 0.94 -13.70
N ALA A 190 17.57 1.97 -13.66
CA ALA A 190 17.37 2.79 -12.49
C ALA A 190 16.76 1.99 -11.35
N THR A 191 15.73 1.18 -11.60
CA THR A 191 15.11 0.34 -10.57
C THR A 191 16.10 -0.65 -9.95
N ALA A 192 16.97 -1.28 -10.75
CA ALA A 192 18.01 -2.17 -10.22
C ALA A 192 19.03 -1.41 -9.35
N MET A 193 19.45 -0.21 -9.77
CA MET A 193 20.31 0.65 -8.95
C MET A 193 19.63 1.05 -7.64
N SER A 194 18.38 1.52 -7.69
CA SER A 194 17.64 1.98 -6.52
C SER A 194 17.37 0.85 -5.52
N LEU A 195 17.11 -0.38 -5.99
CA LEU A 195 17.01 -1.57 -5.14
C LEU A 195 18.32 -1.87 -4.39
N ILE A 196 19.47 -1.76 -5.07
CA ILE A 196 20.79 -1.96 -4.44
C ILE A 196 21.07 -0.82 -3.43
N MET A 197 20.76 0.43 -3.77
CA MET A 197 20.92 1.56 -2.86
C MET A 197 20.02 1.45 -1.62
N HIS A 198 18.79 0.95 -1.78
CA HIS A 198 17.89 0.68 -0.67
C HIS A 198 18.39 -0.43 0.25
N TYR A 199 18.98 -1.50 -0.31
CA TYR A 199 19.61 -2.56 0.46
C TYR A 199 20.75 -2.03 1.33
N TRP A 200 21.63 -1.20 0.76
CA TRP A 200 22.69 -0.55 1.52
C TRP A 200 22.19 0.58 2.42
N ARG A 201 21.00 1.13 2.17
CA ARG A 201 20.53 2.39 2.77
C ARG A 201 21.59 3.50 2.63
N TYR A 202 22.17 3.60 1.43
CA TYR A 202 23.31 4.47 1.13
C TYR A 202 23.27 5.00 -0.32
N PRO A 203 23.65 6.27 -0.55
CA PRO A 203 24.09 7.27 0.44
C PRO A 203 22.90 8.00 1.06
N LEU A 204 23.10 8.67 2.20
CA LEU A 204 22.12 9.63 2.74
C LEU A 204 22.10 10.94 1.95
N GLN A 205 23.22 11.31 1.31
CA GLN A 205 23.35 12.47 0.45
C GLN A 205 24.37 12.17 -0.65
N GLY A 206 24.04 12.53 -1.89
CA GLY A 206 24.91 12.34 -3.03
C GLY A 206 25.88 13.49 -3.25
N SER A 207 26.39 13.60 -4.49
CA SER A 207 27.37 14.62 -4.86
C SER A 207 27.04 15.29 -6.20
N GLY A 208 27.11 16.62 -6.21
CA GLY A 208 26.94 17.43 -7.42
C GLY A 208 25.53 17.39 -8.01
N SER A 209 25.41 17.82 -9.25
CA SER A 209 24.15 17.81 -9.99
C SER A 209 24.37 17.39 -11.44
N PHE A 210 23.33 16.86 -12.07
CA PHE A 210 23.39 16.44 -13.46
C PHE A 210 22.15 16.87 -14.22
N SER A 211 22.29 17.13 -15.51
CA SER A 211 21.18 17.47 -16.38
C SER A 211 21.47 17.09 -17.83
N TYR A 212 20.45 16.60 -18.52
CA TYR A 212 20.51 16.31 -19.95
C TYR A 212 19.17 16.66 -20.60
N TYR A 213 19.19 16.82 -21.92
CA TYR A 213 17.97 17.12 -22.69
C TYR A 213 17.47 15.84 -23.34
N GLN A 214 16.18 15.56 -23.16
CA GLN A 214 15.50 14.45 -23.81
C GLN A 214 14.24 14.96 -24.53
N TYR A 215 14.07 14.60 -25.80
CA TYR A 215 12.84 14.87 -26.53
C TYR A 215 11.82 13.74 -26.30
N PRO A 216 10.52 14.01 -26.04
CA PRO A 216 9.86 15.33 -25.99
C PRO A 216 9.83 16.01 -24.61
N TYR A 217 10.38 15.40 -23.55
CA TYR A 217 10.19 15.82 -22.15
C TYR A 217 10.97 17.07 -21.72
N GLY A 218 11.95 17.53 -22.50
CA GLY A 218 12.73 18.73 -22.21
C GLY A 218 14.01 18.43 -21.44
N THR A 219 14.44 19.38 -20.60
CA THR A 219 15.63 19.21 -19.77
C THR A 219 15.25 18.50 -18.48
N LEU A 220 15.92 17.37 -18.22
CA LEU A 220 15.78 16.57 -17.02
C LEU A 220 16.99 16.84 -16.12
N SER A 221 16.75 16.98 -14.83
CA SER A 221 17.75 17.44 -13.87
C SER A 221 17.55 16.79 -12.50
N PHE A 222 18.64 16.55 -11.79
CA PHE A 222 18.65 16.17 -10.38
C PHE A 222 19.88 16.78 -9.69
N ASP A 223 19.70 17.26 -8.45
CA ASP A 223 20.76 17.84 -7.62
C ASP A 223 21.08 16.91 -6.44
N TYR A 224 22.02 15.99 -6.65
CA TYR A 224 22.41 14.97 -5.68
C TYR A 224 23.10 15.57 -4.45
N GLY A 225 23.76 16.72 -4.61
CA GLY A 225 24.43 17.41 -3.51
C GLY A 225 23.48 18.13 -2.56
N GLU A 226 22.25 18.40 -3.00
CA GLU A 226 21.20 19.02 -2.15
C GLU A 226 20.15 18.00 -1.68
N ALA A 227 20.02 16.86 -2.37
CA ALA A 227 19.08 15.80 -1.99
C ALA A 227 19.53 15.05 -0.72
N TYR A 228 18.56 14.71 0.13
CA TYR A 228 18.74 13.81 1.28
C TYR A 228 17.82 12.61 1.09
N PHE A 229 18.37 11.41 0.96
CA PHE A 229 17.59 10.19 0.75
C PHE A 229 17.17 9.62 2.10
N ASP A 230 15.90 9.81 2.48
CA ASP A 230 15.38 9.27 3.73
C ASP A 230 14.94 7.81 3.56
N TYR A 231 15.88 6.88 3.67
CA TYR A 231 15.57 5.45 3.65
C TYR A 231 14.61 5.03 4.77
N ASN A 232 14.49 5.82 5.85
CA ASN A 232 13.56 5.50 6.93
C ASN A 232 12.09 5.68 6.55
N ALA A 233 11.86 6.42 5.47
CA ALA A 233 10.56 6.67 4.87
C ALA A 233 10.33 5.82 3.60
N MET A 234 11.23 4.88 3.29
CA MET A 234 11.10 3.92 2.19
C MET A 234 10.68 2.54 2.70
N GLN A 235 9.72 1.91 2.03
CA GLN A 235 9.28 0.53 2.28
C GLN A 235 9.76 -0.41 1.17
N ASP A 236 9.78 -1.72 1.45
CA ASP A 236 10.04 -2.80 0.49
C ASP A 236 8.97 -2.87 -0.60
N VAL A 237 7.76 -2.41 -0.31
CA VAL A 237 6.67 -2.23 -1.26
C VAL A 237 5.93 -0.94 -0.90
N ILE A 238 5.66 -0.07 -1.89
CA ILE A 238 4.88 1.14 -1.64
C ILE A 238 3.44 0.74 -1.28
N ASP A 239 2.97 1.15 -0.10
CA ASP A 239 1.60 0.93 0.38
C ASP A 239 0.60 2.01 -0.08
N GLY A 240 1.10 3.04 -0.75
CA GLY A 240 0.34 4.19 -1.27
C GLY A 240 0.27 5.38 -0.30
N ALA A 241 0.69 5.22 0.96
CA ALA A 241 0.69 6.31 1.94
C ALA A 241 1.90 7.24 1.78
N ASN A 242 3.08 6.67 1.45
CA ASN A 242 4.31 7.44 1.27
C ASN A 242 5.15 6.99 0.06
N PRO A 243 4.76 7.33 -1.18
CA PRO A 243 5.48 6.91 -2.38
C PRO A 243 6.74 7.73 -2.68
N TRP A 244 6.88 8.92 -2.09
CA TRP A 244 7.75 9.99 -2.60
C TRP A 244 9.23 9.66 -2.52
N GLU A 245 9.70 9.15 -1.39
CA GLU A 245 11.12 8.83 -1.17
C GLU A 245 11.61 7.71 -2.10
N VAL A 246 10.78 6.68 -2.30
CA VAL A 246 11.08 5.59 -3.24
C VAL A 246 11.07 6.11 -4.69
N ALA A 247 10.13 6.99 -5.03
CA ALA A 247 10.10 7.60 -6.36
C ALA A 247 11.28 8.55 -6.60
N GLU A 248 11.75 9.26 -5.58
CA GLU A 248 12.86 10.21 -5.68
C GLU A 248 14.17 9.49 -5.96
N ILE A 249 14.49 8.44 -5.21
CA ILE A 249 15.69 7.64 -5.47
C ILE A 249 15.62 6.92 -6.83
N GLY A 250 14.42 6.54 -7.28
CA GLY A 250 14.17 6.00 -8.62
C GLY A 250 14.48 7.02 -9.73
N TYR A 251 13.94 8.23 -9.60
CA TYR A 251 14.16 9.32 -10.56
C TYR A 251 15.61 9.80 -10.55
N ALA A 252 16.24 9.93 -9.37
CA ALA A 252 17.64 10.26 -9.22
C ALA A 252 18.53 9.23 -9.95
N ALA A 253 18.28 7.94 -9.73
CA ALA A 253 19.01 6.87 -10.44
C ALA A 253 18.82 6.97 -11.95
N ALA A 254 17.60 7.22 -12.44
CA ALA A 254 17.33 7.37 -13.87
C ALA A 254 18.06 8.57 -14.50
N VAL A 255 18.04 9.73 -13.84
CA VAL A 255 18.76 10.91 -14.34
C VAL A 255 20.27 10.65 -14.39
N SER A 256 20.82 9.94 -13.41
CA SER A 256 22.26 9.67 -13.29
C SER A 256 22.87 8.88 -14.44
N VAL A 257 22.05 8.12 -15.18
CA VAL A 257 22.45 7.26 -16.30
C VAL A 257 21.88 7.73 -17.65
N GLU A 258 21.53 9.02 -17.77
CA GLU A 258 20.96 9.61 -18.99
C GLU A 258 19.78 8.79 -19.57
N MET A 259 18.84 8.39 -18.70
CA MET A 259 17.71 7.55 -19.09
C MET A 259 16.96 8.05 -20.33
N ASP A 260 16.81 7.21 -21.34
CA ASP A 260 15.90 7.45 -22.45
C ASP A 260 14.48 7.06 -21.99
N PHE A 261 13.81 7.98 -21.30
CA PHE A 261 12.44 7.81 -20.82
C PHE A 261 11.44 7.56 -21.95
N ALA A 262 10.53 6.61 -21.78
CA ALA A 262 9.43 6.39 -22.69
C ALA A 262 8.20 5.77 -21.99
N PRO A 263 6.98 6.01 -22.52
CA PRO A 263 5.75 5.51 -21.91
C PRO A 263 5.58 3.98 -22.05
N ASP A 264 6.33 3.33 -22.95
CA ASP A 264 6.32 1.88 -23.19
C ASP A 264 7.58 1.15 -22.71
N GLY A 265 8.51 1.88 -22.09
CA GLY A 265 9.69 1.33 -21.43
C GLY A 265 10.92 2.23 -21.56
N SER A 266 11.50 2.63 -20.43
CA SER A 266 12.65 3.52 -20.38
C SER A 266 13.97 2.74 -20.38
N GLY A 267 14.97 3.22 -21.13
CA GLY A 267 16.24 2.52 -21.34
C GLY A 267 17.49 3.34 -21.03
N ALA A 268 18.52 2.69 -20.48
CA ALA A 268 19.84 3.28 -20.27
C ALA A 268 20.94 2.23 -20.52
N TYR A 269 22.20 2.66 -20.62
CA TYR A 269 23.33 1.75 -20.79
C TYR A 269 23.87 1.28 -19.45
N SER A 270 23.95 -0.04 -19.25
CA SER A 270 24.54 -0.63 -18.04
C SER A 270 26.01 -0.25 -17.82
N GLN A 271 26.72 0.18 -18.86
CA GLN A 271 28.10 0.68 -18.76
C GLN A 271 28.20 2.01 -18.00
N ASP A 272 27.12 2.78 -17.90
CA ASP A 272 27.12 4.09 -17.25
C ASP A 272 26.91 3.98 -15.72
N VAL A 273 26.40 2.82 -15.26
CA VAL A 273 26.09 2.56 -13.84
C VAL A 273 27.28 2.74 -12.90
N PRO A 274 28.49 2.19 -13.16
CA PRO A 274 29.63 2.38 -12.26
C PRO A 274 30.00 3.87 -12.08
N TYR A 275 30.00 4.62 -13.18
CA TYR A 275 30.30 6.06 -13.15
C TYR A 275 29.25 6.84 -12.36
N ALA A 276 27.97 6.50 -12.54
CA ALA A 276 26.87 7.14 -11.82
C ALA A 276 26.95 6.88 -10.30
N LEU A 277 27.18 5.61 -9.91
CA LEU A 277 27.34 5.20 -8.51
C LEU A 277 28.49 5.95 -7.82
N GLU A 278 29.67 6.00 -8.46
CA GLU A 278 30.84 6.72 -7.94
C GLU A 278 30.59 8.24 -7.87
N THR A 279 30.11 8.82 -8.97
CA THR A 279 30.10 10.29 -9.13
C THR A 279 28.97 10.96 -8.37
N TYR A 280 27.78 10.37 -8.38
CA TYR A 280 26.56 11.01 -7.87
C TYR A 280 26.10 10.41 -6.55
N PHE A 281 26.44 9.15 -6.27
CA PHE A 281 25.96 8.42 -5.09
C PHE A 281 27.08 8.02 -4.12
N ASN A 282 28.32 8.49 -4.33
CA ASN A 282 29.46 8.30 -3.41
C ASN A 282 29.81 6.82 -3.11
N TYR A 283 29.42 5.89 -3.99
CA TYR A 283 29.87 4.49 -3.88
C TYR A 283 31.36 4.37 -4.20
N ASP A 284 31.98 3.30 -3.70
CA ASP A 284 33.39 3.05 -3.95
C ASP A 284 33.70 2.96 -5.46
N ASN A 285 34.84 3.53 -5.85
CA ASN A 285 35.31 3.51 -7.22
C ASN A 285 35.74 2.13 -7.72
N ASP A 286 35.63 1.06 -6.93
CA ASP A 286 35.91 -0.31 -7.33
C ASP A 286 34.82 -0.95 -8.19
N SER A 287 33.61 -0.40 -8.26
CA SER A 287 32.54 -0.96 -9.09
C SER A 287 32.94 -1.07 -10.58
N ARG A 288 32.65 -2.23 -11.22
CA ARG A 288 33.06 -2.50 -12.62
C ARG A 288 31.95 -3.11 -13.46
N TYR A 289 31.72 -2.54 -14.64
CA TYR A 289 30.96 -3.21 -15.70
C TYR A 289 31.82 -4.26 -16.42
N VAL A 290 31.32 -5.49 -16.49
CA VAL A 290 31.98 -6.61 -17.19
C VAL A 290 30.96 -7.41 -18.01
N GLN A 291 31.40 -7.98 -19.14
CA GLN A 291 30.56 -8.80 -20.03
C GLN A 291 30.91 -10.28 -19.91
N LYS A 292 29.89 -11.15 -19.91
CA LYS A 292 30.05 -12.60 -19.79
C LYS A 292 30.97 -13.19 -20.89
N SER A 293 30.95 -12.66 -22.13
CA SER A 293 31.85 -13.09 -23.23
C SER A 293 33.33 -13.10 -22.87
N SER A 294 33.72 -12.25 -21.94
CA SER A 294 35.11 -12.06 -21.59
C SER A 294 35.62 -13.11 -20.59
N TYR A 295 34.75 -14.00 -20.12
CA TYR A 295 35.03 -14.96 -19.06
C TYR A 295 34.56 -16.37 -19.44
N SER A 296 35.16 -17.40 -18.85
CA SER A 296 34.57 -18.74 -18.85
C SER A 296 33.42 -18.80 -17.86
N ASP A 297 32.45 -19.71 -18.04
CA ASP A 297 31.30 -19.84 -17.13
C ASP A 297 31.74 -20.02 -15.68
N ALA A 298 32.74 -20.87 -15.42
CA ALA A 298 33.29 -21.04 -14.08
C ALA A 298 33.91 -19.76 -13.51
N ALA A 299 34.52 -18.91 -14.33
CA ALA A 299 35.08 -17.63 -13.86
C ALA A 299 33.97 -16.62 -13.57
N TRP A 300 32.94 -16.57 -14.42
CA TRP A 300 31.75 -15.74 -14.23
C TRP A 300 31.00 -16.09 -12.95
N ILE A 301 30.72 -17.38 -12.75
CA ILE A 301 30.07 -17.92 -11.53
C ILE A 301 30.88 -17.59 -10.28
N ASN A 302 32.20 -17.83 -10.28
CA ASN A 302 33.06 -17.51 -9.14
C ASN A 302 33.08 -16.01 -8.81
N MET A 303 32.97 -15.12 -9.81
CA MET A 303 32.89 -13.68 -9.58
C MET A 303 31.56 -13.30 -8.92
N ILE A 304 30.45 -13.88 -9.37
CA ILE A 304 29.13 -13.64 -8.77
C ILE A 304 29.08 -14.14 -7.33
N GLN A 305 29.46 -15.40 -7.09
CA GLN A 305 29.48 -15.99 -5.76
C GLN A 305 30.42 -15.23 -4.82
N GLY A 306 31.61 -14.86 -5.30
CA GLY A 306 32.60 -14.14 -4.48
C GLY A 306 32.16 -12.74 -4.06
N ASP A 307 31.37 -12.03 -4.87
CA ASP A 307 30.84 -10.70 -4.50
C ASP A 307 29.61 -10.84 -3.58
N LEU A 308 28.74 -11.82 -3.85
CA LEU A 308 27.60 -12.14 -2.97
C LEU A 308 28.04 -12.64 -1.59
N ASP A 309 29.14 -13.39 -1.48
CA ASP A 309 29.72 -13.83 -0.20
C ASP A 309 30.24 -12.65 0.64
N LEU A 310 30.52 -11.51 0.02
CA LEU A 310 30.84 -10.25 0.70
C LEU A 310 29.59 -9.43 1.04
N GLY A 311 28.39 -9.95 0.74
CA GLY A 311 27.12 -9.26 0.91
C GLY A 311 26.86 -8.18 -0.14
N HIS A 312 27.59 -8.19 -1.27
CA HIS A 312 27.39 -7.22 -2.35
C HIS A 312 26.31 -7.72 -3.32
N ALA A 313 25.15 -7.08 -3.31
CA ALA A 313 24.14 -7.32 -4.35
C ALA A 313 24.68 -6.84 -5.70
N ILE A 314 24.48 -7.64 -6.74
CA ILE A 314 25.06 -7.43 -8.07
C ILE A 314 24.00 -6.87 -9.00
N TYR A 315 24.30 -5.75 -9.65
CA TYR A 315 23.52 -5.32 -10.79
C TYR A 315 23.79 -6.28 -11.96
N TYR A 316 22.73 -6.85 -12.54
CA TYR A 316 22.83 -7.79 -13.65
C TYR A 316 22.04 -7.30 -14.86
N SER A 317 22.52 -7.59 -16.06
CA SER A 317 21.89 -7.14 -17.29
C SER A 317 22.10 -8.11 -18.44
N GLY A 318 21.20 -8.04 -19.42
CA GLY A 318 21.26 -8.84 -20.62
C GLY A 318 20.71 -8.11 -21.84
N ARG A 319 21.01 -8.63 -23.02
CA ARG A 319 20.33 -8.29 -24.28
C ARG A 319 19.92 -9.57 -24.98
N ASN A 320 18.68 -9.62 -25.45
CA ASN A 320 18.20 -10.67 -26.32
C ASN A 320 18.55 -10.39 -27.80
N SER A 321 18.22 -11.33 -28.68
CA SER A 321 18.45 -11.22 -30.13
C SER A 321 17.70 -10.05 -30.80
N ASP A 322 16.62 -9.55 -30.20
CA ASP A 322 15.86 -8.38 -30.64
C ASP A 322 16.52 -7.03 -30.24
N ASN A 323 17.71 -7.09 -29.63
CA ASN A 323 18.55 -5.95 -29.26
C ASN A 323 17.97 -5.05 -28.14
N GLY A 324 16.94 -5.53 -27.44
CA GLY A 324 16.41 -4.84 -26.27
C GLY A 324 17.19 -5.22 -24.99
N GLY A 325 17.66 -4.20 -24.27
CA GLY A 325 18.35 -4.37 -23.00
C GLY A 325 17.37 -4.60 -21.85
N HIS A 326 17.81 -5.35 -20.84
CA HIS A 326 17.10 -5.51 -19.59
C HIS A 326 18.09 -5.59 -18.44
N ALA A 327 17.71 -5.03 -17.29
CA ALA A 327 18.49 -5.02 -16.06
C ALA A 327 17.64 -5.47 -14.88
N PHE A 328 18.31 -6.05 -13.88
CA PHE A 328 17.74 -6.63 -12.68
C PHE A 328 18.86 -6.83 -11.65
N VAL A 329 18.53 -7.30 -10.44
CA VAL A 329 19.52 -7.53 -9.38
C VAL A 329 19.73 -9.03 -9.18
N CYS A 330 20.99 -9.44 -9.10
CA CYS A 330 21.41 -10.75 -8.63
C CYS A 330 21.82 -10.63 -7.16
N ASP A 331 21.05 -11.24 -6.28
CA ASP A 331 21.13 -11.00 -4.84
C ASP A 331 21.14 -12.31 -4.02
N GLY A 332 21.37 -13.45 -4.65
CA GLY A 332 21.49 -14.71 -3.91
C GLY A 332 21.95 -15.85 -4.79
N TYR A 333 22.39 -16.94 -4.18
CA TYR A 333 22.78 -18.14 -4.91
C TYR A 333 22.63 -19.40 -4.07
N ASN A 334 22.59 -20.56 -4.72
CA ASN A 334 22.69 -21.87 -4.06
C ASN A 334 23.92 -22.65 -4.56
N SER A 335 24.26 -23.72 -3.85
CA SER A 335 25.41 -24.58 -4.17
C SER A 335 25.32 -25.40 -5.47
N ASP A 336 24.28 -25.20 -6.28
CA ASP A 336 24.08 -25.86 -7.57
C ASP A 336 24.04 -24.85 -8.73
N ASP A 337 24.70 -23.70 -8.54
CA ASP A 337 24.87 -22.64 -9.54
C ASP A 337 23.53 -22.06 -10.06
N TYR A 338 22.52 -22.01 -9.19
CA TYR A 338 21.35 -21.14 -9.42
C TYR A 338 21.51 -19.83 -8.67
N PHE A 339 21.11 -18.75 -9.33
CA PHE A 339 21.25 -17.39 -8.84
C PHE A 339 19.87 -16.76 -8.69
N HIS A 340 19.62 -16.14 -7.55
CA HIS A 340 18.37 -15.42 -7.31
C HIS A 340 18.39 -14.11 -8.08
N PHE A 341 17.31 -13.85 -8.81
CA PHE A 341 17.10 -12.58 -9.51
C PHE A 341 15.86 -11.86 -8.99
N ASN A 342 16.08 -10.59 -8.65
CA ASN A 342 15.03 -9.61 -8.44
C ASN A 342 14.86 -8.77 -9.71
N PHE A 343 13.77 -9.00 -10.44
CA PHE A 343 13.52 -8.34 -11.72
C PHE A 343 13.00 -6.90 -11.58
N GLY A 344 12.72 -6.40 -10.38
CA GLY A 344 12.20 -5.03 -10.21
C GLY A 344 10.81 -4.82 -10.82
N TRP A 345 9.92 -5.82 -10.65
CA TRP A 345 8.50 -5.76 -11.03
C TRP A 345 7.59 -6.23 -9.89
N GLY A 346 7.72 -5.61 -8.71
CA GLY A 346 6.84 -5.94 -7.58
C GLY A 346 7.06 -7.35 -7.01
N GLY A 347 8.21 -7.97 -7.28
CA GLY A 347 8.49 -9.37 -6.96
C GLY A 347 7.94 -10.39 -7.95
N SER A 348 7.25 -9.95 -9.02
CA SER A 348 6.74 -10.82 -10.07
C SER A 348 7.88 -11.60 -10.73
N ASN A 349 7.73 -12.92 -10.79
CA ASN A 349 8.70 -13.85 -11.37
C ASN A 349 10.11 -13.87 -10.74
N ASN A 350 10.35 -13.16 -9.63
CA ASN A 350 11.61 -13.30 -8.89
C ASN A 350 11.85 -14.78 -8.53
N GLY A 351 13.09 -15.22 -8.58
CA GLY A 351 13.41 -16.62 -8.32
C GLY A 351 14.86 -16.97 -8.64
N PHE A 352 15.20 -18.23 -8.43
CA PHE A 352 16.51 -18.78 -8.71
C PHE A 352 16.56 -19.30 -10.15
N PHE A 353 17.53 -18.87 -10.94
CA PHE A 353 17.70 -19.27 -12.34
C PHE A 353 19.11 -19.79 -12.62
N THR A 354 19.22 -20.73 -13.55
CA THR A 354 20.53 -21.21 -14.02
C THR A 354 21.19 -20.17 -14.92
N LEU A 355 22.51 -20.04 -14.78
CA LEU A 355 23.37 -19.30 -15.72
C LEU A 355 24.14 -20.20 -16.68
N SER A 356 23.92 -21.52 -16.63
CA SER A 356 24.54 -22.49 -17.52
C SER A 356 24.04 -22.29 -18.94
N ASP A 357 24.98 -22.14 -19.87
CA ASP A 357 24.67 -22.05 -21.30
C ASP A 357 24.99 -23.38 -22.00
N VAL A 358 24.23 -23.68 -23.06
CA VAL A 358 24.54 -24.80 -23.94
C VAL A 358 25.80 -24.47 -24.74
N GLY A 359 26.77 -25.40 -24.75
CA GLY A 359 28.07 -25.16 -25.36
C GLY A 359 27.98 -24.65 -26.81
N GLY A 360 28.66 -23.54 -27.10
CA GLY A 360 28.67 -22.91 -28.43
C GLY A 360 27.56 -21.86 -28.65
N PHE A 361 26.70 -21.63 -27.65
CA PHE A 361 25.76 -20.52 -27.61
C PHE A 361 26.37 -19.34 -26.84
N TYR A 362 26.07 -18.11 -27.28
CA TYR A 362 26.55 -16.91 -26.61
C TYR A 362 25.50 -15.80 -26.66
N ILE A 363 25.12 -15.27 -25.50
CA ILE A 363 24.33 -14.04 -25.40
C ILE A 363 25.06 -12.95 -24.63
N ASN A 364 24.69 -11.72 -24.93
CA ASN A 364 25.24 -10.52 -24.31
C ASN A 364 24.67 -10.34 -22.90
N GLN A 365 25.20 -11.08 -21.92
CA GLN A 365 25.00 -10.85 -20.49
C GLN A 365 26.15 -10.01 -19.92
N ALA A 366 25.85 -9.21 -18.91
CA ALA A 366 26.80 -8.37 -18.22
C ALA A 366 26.39 -8.12 -16.78
N MET A 367 27.33 -7.71 -15.95
CA MET A 367 27.07 -7.31 -14.57
C MET A 367 27.88 -6.09 -14.19
N VAL A 368 27.41 -5.38 -13.16
CA VAL A 368 28.21 -4.47 -12.35
C VAL A 368 28.31 -5.07 -10.96
N TYR A 369 29.53 -5.38 -10.56
CA TYR A 369 29.87 -6.01 -9.28
C TYR A 369 30.80 -5.07 -8.49
N GLN A 370 31.06 -5.37 -7.22
CA GLN A 370 31.76 -4.50 -6.26
C GLN A 370 31.01 -3.18 -6.02
N ILE A 371 29.69 -3.28 -5.79
CA ILE A 371 28.86 -2.13 -5.42
C ILE A 371 28.73 -2.11 -3.89
N TYR A 372 29.52 -1.27 -3.24
CA TYR A 372 29.48 -1.06 -1.80
C TYR A 372 29.81 0.41 -1.44
N PRO A 373 29.38 0.92 -0.27
CA PRO A 373 29.65 2.29 0.19
C PRO A 373 31.16 2.59 0.37
N GLU A 374 31.63 3.78 -0.02
CA GLU A 374 33.03 4.23 0.20
C GLU A 374 33.24 4.82 1.62
N ASP A 375 32.15 5.19 2.30
CA ASP A 375 32.19 5.97 3.54
C ASP A 375 32.78 5.17 4.72
N PRO A 376 33.90 5.59 5.33
CA PRO A 376 34.49 4.90 6.47
C PRO A 376 33.65 4.96 7.75
N ASP A 377 32.66 5.87 7.82
CA ASP A 377 31.71 5.96 8.93
C ASP A 377 30.45 5.10 8.69
N TYR A 378 30.32 4.46 7.52
CA TYR A 378 29.31 3.44 7.25
C TYR A 378 29.73 2.10 7.89
N PRO A 379 28.82 1.33 8.50
CA PRO A 379 27.36 1.53 8.60
C PRO A 379 26.95 2.53 9.68
N TYR A 380 25.81 3.20 9.44
CA TYR A 380 25.29 4.27 10.31
C TYR A 380 24.48 3.73 11.49
N ILE A 381 25.17 3.22 12.51
CA ILE A 381 24.53 2.80 13.77
C ILE A 381 24.11 4.05 14.54
N PRO A 382 22.82 4.19 14.94
CA PRO A 382 22.35 5.39 15.61
C PRO A 382 22.89 5.50 17.04
N ASP A 383 23.52 6.64 17.36
CA ASP A 383 23.99 6.99 18.71
C ASP A 383 22.91 7.67 19.56
N GLU A 384 21.88 8.21 18.91
CA GLU A 384 20.75 8.90 19.54
C GLU A 384 19.42 8.27 19.10
N GLN A 385 18.32 8.69 19.73
CA GLN A 385 16.99 8.25 19.31
C GLN A 385 16.69 8.73 17.89
N VAL A 386 16.34 7.80 17.00
CA VAL A 386 15.86 8.09 15.66
C VAL A 386 14.36 8.39 15.74
N VAL A 387 13.92 9.52 15.20
CA VAL A 387 12.49 9.87 15.13
C VAL A 387 12.00 9.65 13.70
N LEU A 388 10.99 8.79 13.56
CA LEU A 388 10.40 8.39 12.30
C LEU A 388 9.07 9.14 12.13
N THR A 389 9.05 10.12 11.23
CA THR A 389 7.91 11.05 11.04
C THR A 389 7.06 10.76 9.81
N ALA A 390 7.51 9.87 8.92
CA ALA A 390 6.74 9.50 7.74
C ALA A 390 5.53 8.63 8.14
N PRO A 391 4.40 8.67 7.42
CA PRO A 391 3.21 7.86 7.75
C PRO A 391 3.42 6.36 7.50
N SER A 392 4.41 5.99 6.71
CA SER A 392 4.89 4.63 6.54
C SER A 392 6.38 4.64 6.18
N GLY A 393 7.07 3.54 6.47
CA GLY A 393 8.50 3.45 6.25
C GLY A 393 9.14 2.18 6.79
N SER A 394 10.46 2.11 6.74
CA SER A 394 11.26 0.99 7.23
C SER A 394 12.45 1.49 8.05
N PHE A 395 12.95 0.70 8.99
CA PHE A 395 14.20 1.01 9.69
C PHE A 395 14.93 -0.28 10.06
N THR A 396 16.24 -0.15 10.26
CA THR A 396 17.13 -1.22 10.70
C THR A 396 17.77 -0.86 12.03
N ASP A 397 18.43 -1.81 12.70
CA ASP A 397 19.26 -1.50 13.87
C ASP A 397 20.48 -0.62 13.53
N GLY A 398 20.84 -0.54 12.24
CA GLY A 398 21.82 0.41 11.71
C GLY A 398 23.21 -0.18 11.51
N SER A 399 23.45 -1.45 11.82
CA SER A 399 24.71 -2.12 11.50
C SER A 399 24.91 -2.44 10.02
N GLY A 400 24.00 -2.02 9.13
CA GLY A 400 24.09 -2.28 7.70
C GLY A 400 23.94 -3.77 7.37
N PRO A 401 23.86 -4.13 6.08
CA PRO A 401 23.48 -5.51 5.76
C PRO A 401 24.64 -6.51 5.92
N VAL A 402 25.88 -6.03 6.15
CA VAL A 402 27.09 -6.88 6.19
C VAL A 402 27.75 -6.97 7.58
N ASP A 403 27.52 -6.00 8.47
CA ASP A 403 28.08 -6.02 9.82
C ASP A 403 27.03 -6.45 10.85
N ASN A 404 27.50 -7.13 11.89
CA ASN A 404 26.67 -7.44 13.05
C ASN A 404 26.58 -6.22 13.97
N TYR A 405 25.44 -6.04 14.63
CA TYR A 405 25.28 -4.98 15.63
C TYR A 405 26.26 -5.15 16.80
N PRO A 406 26.72 -4.03 17.41
CA PRO A 406 27.70 -4.07 18.48
C PRO A 406 27.11 -4.51 19.82
N SER A 407 27.94 -5.19 20.63
CA SER A 407 27.60 -5.56 22.01
C SER A 407 27.68 -4.37 22.97
N GLY A 408 26.74 -4.29 23.92
CA GLY A 408 26.70 -3.24 24.95
C GLY A 408 26.10 -1.91 24.48
N TRP A 409 25.50 -1.89 23.29
CA TRP A 409 24.86 -0.73 22.68
C TRP A 409 23.37 -0.65 23.05
N ASN A 410 22.82 0.56 22.96
CA ASN A 410 21.41 0.83 23.19
C ASN A 410 20.87 1.73 22.08
N GLY A 411 20.04 1.17 21.20
CA GLY A 411 19.33 1.90 20.15
C GLY A 411 17.90 2.27 20.55
N SER A 412 17.35 3.32 19.95
CA SER A 412 15.95 3.70 20.12
C SER A 412 15.38 4.34 18.86
N TRP A 413 14.16 3.95 18.51
CA TRP A 413 13.37 4.52 17.41
C TRP A 413 12.00 4.93 17.94
N LEU A 414 11.59 6.17 17.65
CA LEU A 414 10.29 6.70 17.99
C LEU A 414 9.51 6.93 16.70
N ILE A 415 8.47 6.14 16.47
CA ILE A 415 7.51 6.38 15.39
C ILE A 415 6.52 7.43 15.90
N ASP A 416 6.56 8.62 15.31
CA ASP A 416 5.74 9.79 15.65
C ASP A 416 5.30 10.54 14.38
N PRO A 417 4.41 9.94 13.58
CA PRO A 417 4.07 10.42 12.24
C PRO A 417 2.94 11.45 12.22
N GLN A 418 2.31 11.72 13.38
CA GLN A 418 1.23 12.69 13.45
C GLN A 418 1.79 14.12 13.33
N THR A 419 1.22 14.91 12.43
CA THR A 419 1.58 16.31 12.22
C THR A 419 0.49 17.24 12.79
N GLU A 420 0.63 18.55 12.58
CA GLU A 420 -0.45 19.49 12.88
C GLU A 420 -1.67 19.31 11.97
N THR A 421 -1.47 18.74 10.77
CA THR A 421 -2.51 18.60 9.73
C THR A 421 -2.96 17.15 9.48
N ASP A 422 -2.16 16.15 9.87
CA ASP A 422 -2.50 14.73 9.71
C ASP A 422 -2.78 14.07 11.06
N SER A 423 -3.85 13.27 11.13
CA SER A 423 -4.20 12.48 12.32
C SER A 423 -3.90 11.00 12.11
N ILE A 424 -3.50 10.33 13.19
CA ILE A 424 -3.13 8.92 13.20
C ILE A 424 -3.88 8.21 14.33
N VAL A 425 -4.54 7.10 14.02
CA VAL A 425 -5.27 6.28 14.99
C VAL A 425 -4.33 5.29 15.66
N ASP A 426 -3.61 4.53 14.84
CA ASP A 426 -2.69 3.49 15.29
C ASP A 426 -1.53 3.33 14.31
N ILE A 427 -0.49 2.64 14.80
CA ILE A 427 0.71 2.27 14.08
C ILE A 427 0.81 0.74 14.15
N THR A 428 1.00 0.10 13.01
CA THR A 428 1.31 -1.33 12.93
C THR A 428 2.77 -1.50 12.52
N LEU A 429 3.54 -2.18 13.37
CA LEU A 429 4.93 -2.56 13.17
C LEU A 429 5.03 -4.03 12.74
N THR A 430 5.85 -4.31 11.73
CA THR A 430 6.13 -5.65 11.21
C THR A 430 7.64 -5.83 11.07
N PHE A 431 8.21 -6.87 11.69
CA PHE A 431 9.60 -7.24 11.45
C PHE A 431 9.70 -8.05 10.15
N ILE A 432 10.62 -7.65 9.28
CA ILE A 432 10.91 -8.31 7.99
C ILE A 432 12.09 -9.28 8.17
N GLU A 433 13.09 -8.86 8.94
CA GLU A 433 14.26 -9.65 9.32
C GLU A 433 14.45 -9.51 10.83
N PHE A 434 14.81 -10.61 11.50
CA PHE A 434 15.04 -10.61 12.95
C PHE A 434 16.02 -11.71 13.35
N ASN A 435 17.22 -11.33 13.75
CA ASN A 435 18.27 -12.21 14.23
C ASN A 435 19.10 -11.49 15.31
N THR A 436 18.67 -11.67 16.55
CA THR A 436 19.33 -11.10 17.73
C THR A 436 19.84 -12.22 18.64
N ALA A 437 20.92 -11.97 19.37
CA ALA A 437 21.37 -12.89 20.40
C ALA A 437 20.28 -13.06 21.47
N SER A 438 20.12 -14.27 21.99
CA SER A 438 19.09 -14.58 23.00
C SER A 438 19.21 -13.78 24.31
N SER A 439 20.36 -13.13 24.53
CA SER A 439 20.65 -12.25 25.68
C SER A 439 20.26 -10.79 25.45
N ASP A 440 19.88 -10.43 24.23
CA ASP A 440 19.58 -9.07 23.80
C ASP A 440 18.06 -8.90 23.72
N PHE A 441 17.56 -7.66 23.71
CA PHE A 441 16.12 -7.43 23.78
C PHE A 441 15.68 -6.24 22.94
N VAL A 442 14.80 -6.52 21.98
CA VAL A 442 14.00 -5.50 21.29
C VAL A 442 12.68 -5.35 22.04
N ARG A 443 12.39 -4.16 22.55
CA ARG A 443 11.16 -3.84 23.29
C ARG A 443 10.35 -2.82 22.55
N VAL A 444 9.04 -3.03 22.48
CA VAL A 444 8.08 -2.16 21.81
C VAL A 444 7.07 -1.65 22.82
N TYR A 445 6.90 -0.33 22.90
CA TYR A 445 6.04 0.36 23.86
C TYR A 445 4.89 1.10 23.15
N ASP A 446 3.72 1.07 23.79
CA ASP A 446 2.48 1.69 23.35
C ASP A 446 2.42 3.19 23.68
N GLY A 447 3.35 3.95 23.10
CA GLY A 447 3.50 5.37 23.36
C GLY A 447 4.91 5.86 23.02
N GLY A 448 5.25 7.07 23.49
CA GLY A 448 6.51 7.73 23.16
C GLY A 448 7.65 7.50 24.15
N THR A 449 7.41 6.78 25.25
CA THR A 449 8.33 6.68 26.39
C THR A 449 8.39 5.27 26.95
N THR A 450 9.48 4.96 27.68
CA THR A 450 9.64 3.67 28.38
C THR A 450 8.73 3.53 29.61
N SER A 451 7.96 4.57 29.97
CA SER A 451 6.90 4.50 30.97
C SER A 451 5.54 4.09 30.41
N ASP A 452 5.38 4.09 29.08
CA ASP A 452 4.17 3.65 28.41
C ASP A 452 4.04 2.11 28.44
N PRO A 453 2.85 1.54 28.20
CA PRO A 453 2.64 0.09 28.27
C PRO A 453 3.57 -0.69 27.32
N LEU A 454 4.18 -1.78 27.81
CA LEU A 454 4.99 -2.67 26.96
C LEU A 454 4.08 -3.57 26.11
N LEU A 455 4.18 -3.45 24.78
CA LEU A 455 3.45 -4.29 23.82
C LEU A 455 4.16 -5.63 23.59
N GLY A 456 5.49 -5.64 23.62
CA GLY A 456 6.27 -6.85 23.41
C GLY A 456 7.76 -6.69 23.75
N GLU A 457 8.39 -7.83 24.04
CA GLU A 457 9.83 -7.98 24.24
C GLU A 457 10.27 -9.22 23.45
N PHE A 458 11.24 -9.06 22.55
CA PHE A 458 11.65 -10.07 21.58
C PHE A 458 13.16 -10.26 21.58
N SER A 459 13.60 -11.50 21.35
CA SER A 459 15.00 -11.89 21.21
C SER A 459 15.13 -13.20 20.42
N GLY A 460 16.33 -13.53 19.96
CA GLY A 460 16.56 -14.72 19.13
C GLY A 460 16.35 -14.47 17.64
N ASP A 461 16.06 -15.54 16.91
CA ASP A 461 15.91 -15.60 15.45
C ASP A 461 14.47 -15.90 14.99
N GLU A 462 13.52 -15.98 15.93
CA GLU A 462 12.10 -16.11 15.59
C GLU A 462 11.52 -14.73 15.24
N LEU A 463 11.03 -14.59 14.01
CA LEU A 463 10.34 -13.40 13.53
C LEU A 463 9.11 -13.07 14.41
N PRO A 464 9.07 -11.89 15.06
CA PRO A 464 7.90 -11.46 15.81
C PRO A 464 6.67 -11.30 14.90
N GLY A 465 5.48 -11.58 15.45
CA GLY A 465 4.22 -11.24 14.77
C GLY A 465 3.97 -9.73 14.76
N ASN A 466 2.98 -9.29 13.96
CA ASN A 466 2.62 -7.87 13.86
C ASN A 466 2.22 -7.29 15.22
N ILE A 467 2.68 -6.07 15.49
CA ILE A 467 2.42 -5.34 16.74
C ILE A 467 1.71 -4.03 16.39
N THR A 468 0.56 -3.78 17.01
CA THR A 468 -0.24 -2.58 16.75
C THR A 468 -0.36 -1.76 18.04
N SER A 469 -0.08 -0.46 17.96
CA SER A 469 -0.28 0.48 19.07
C SER A 469 -1.77 0.80 19.26
N SER A 470 -2.11 1.39 20.41
CA SER A 470 -3.44 1.95 20.68
C SER A 470 -3.55 3.45 20.34
N GLY A 471 -2.46 4.04 19.85
CA GLY A 471 -2.38 5.46 19.54
C GLY A 471 -1.34 5.80 18.48
N ASN A 472 -1.09 7.10 18.33
CA ASN A 472 -0.27 7.69 17.27
C ASN A 472 1.24 7.70 17.51
N LYS A 473 1.72 7.04 18.57
CA LYS A 473 3.16 6.94 18.86
C LYS A 473 3.54 5.52 19.25
N MET A 474 4.72 5.10 18.83
CA MET A 474 5.29 3.81 19.20
C MET A 474 6.80 3.94 19.41
N LEU A 475 7.28 3.53 20.58
CA LEU A 475 8.69 3.55 20.92
C LEU A 475 9.27 2.14 20.84
N ILE A 476 10.36 2.01 20.11
CA ILE A 476 11.17 0.80 20.02
C ILE A 476 12.52 1.08 20.71
N THR A 477 12.97 0.13 21.51
CA THR A 477 14.30 0.16 22.13
C THR A 477 15.00 -1.17 21.88
N PHE A 478 16.30 -1.14 21.58
CA PHE A 478 17.12 -2.32 21.44
C PHE A 478 18.32 -2.26 22.38
N THR A 479 18.41 -3.19 23.32
CA THR A 479 19.53 -3.29 24.26
C THR A 479 20.34 -4.53 23.97
N THR A 480 21.64 -4.36 23.75
CA THR A 480 22.53 -5.45 23.33
C THR A 480 23.54 -5.82 24.41
N SER A 481 23.86 -7.10 24.47
CA SER A 481 24.91 -7.72 25.30
C SER A 481 25.70 -8.77 24.51
N GLY A 482 25.11 -9.33 23.46
CA GLY A 482 25.74 -10.12 22.41
C GLY A 482 25.89 -9.32 21.11
N THR A 483 25.97 -10.05 20.00
CA THR A 483 26.07 -9.54 18.63
C THR A 483 25.30 -10.50 17.71
N GLY A 484 24.79 -10.01 16.59
CA GLY A 484 24.02 -10.77 15.61
C GLY A 484 23.74 -9.90 14.38
N GLU A 485 23.07 -10.47 13.39
CA GLU A 485 22.78 -9.80 12.10
C GLU A 485 21.78 -8.65 12.27
N GLY A 486 21.01 -8.64 13.37
CA GLY A 486 20.15 -7.51 13.72
C GLY A 486 18.73 -7.67 13.23
N PHE A 487 18.10 -6.56 12.85
CA PHE A 487 16.73 -6.59 12.38
C PHE A 487 16.43 -5.49 11.36
N LYS A 488 15.44 -5.77 10.53
CA LYS A 488 14.74 -4.79 9.69
C LYS A 488 13.26 -4.83 10.03
N ALA A 489 12.67 -3.67 10.25
CA ALA A 489 11.25 -3.52 10.52
C ALA A 489 10.62 -2.49 9.60
N GLU A 490 9.33 -2.68 9.33
CA GLU A 490 8.48 -1.75 8.61
C GLU A 490 7.31 -1.32 9.49
N TYR A 491 6.81 -0.12 9.25
CA TYR A 491 5.62 0.37 9.91
C TYR A 491 4.68 1.04 8.92
N THR A 492 3.39 0.93 9.24
CA THR A 492 2.30 1.61 8.53
C THR A 492 1.39 2.27 9.54
N THR A 493 0.77 3.37 9.17
CA THR A 493 -0.21 4.08 10.01
C THR A 493 -1.62 3.92 9.48
N GLN A 494 -2.60 4.08 10.36
CA GLN A 494 -4.00 4.18 9.99
C GLN A 494 -4.51 5.60 10.26
N LYS A 495 -5.07 6.26 9.24
CA LYS A 495 -5.79 7.53 9.39
C LYS A 495 -7.20 7.29 9.94
N PRO A 496 -7.74 8.20 10.77
CA PRO A 496 -9.11 8.08 11.26
C PRO A 496 -10.12 8.22 10.12
N THR A 497 -11.23 7.51 10.21
CA THR A 497 -12.40 7.80 9.36
C THR A 497 -13.21 8.91 10.02
N TYR A 498 -13.19 10.11 9.44
CA TYR A 498 -13.78 11.31 10.06
C TYR A 498 -15.30 11.35 10.03
N CYS A 499 -15.93 10.79 8.99
CA CYS A 499 -17.38 10.75 8.84
C CYS A 499 -17.88 9.35 8.46
N GLN A 500 -19.10 9.02 8.86
CA GLN A 500 -19.72 7.75 8.51
C GLN A 500 -20.33 7.81 7.10
N ALA A 501 -20.59 6.64 6.50
CA ALA A 501 -21.25 6.58 5.20
C ALA A 501 -22.61 7.30 5.20
N GLN A 502 -23.32 7.32 6.34
CA GLN A 502 -24.57 8.03 6.50
C GLN A 502 -24.82 8.39 7.98
N GLU A 503 -25.17 9.66 8.22
CA GLU A 503 -25.46 10.22 9.55
C GLU A 503 -26.83 10.89 9.56
N PHE A 504 -27.56 10.76 10.68
CA PHE A 504 -28.91 11.30 10.84
C PHE A 504 -28.97 12.29 12.00
N PHE A 505 -29.55 13.45 11.74
CA PHE A 505 -29.73 14.53 12.67
C PHE A 505 -31.22 14.83 12.80
N THR A 506 -31.73 14.73 14.03
CA THR A 506 -33.16 14.94 14.34
C THR A 506 -33.39 16.04 15.35
N ASP A 507 -32.35 16.73 15.81
CA ASP A 507 -32.49 17.83 16.75
C ASP A 507 -32.90 19.11 16.01
N PRO A 508 -33.62 20.05 16.65
CA PRO A 508 -34.09 21.28 16.01
C PRO A 508 -32.96 22.27 15.70
N SER A 509 -31.75 22.01 16.17
CA SER A 509 -30.54 22.76 15.82
C SER A 509 -29.32 21.90 16.11
N GLY A 510 -28.23 22.08 15.38
CA GLY A 510 -26.99 21.39 15.63
C GLY A 510 -25.86 21.87 14.73
N THR A 511 -24.71 21.21 14.88
CA THR A 511 -23.50 21.46 14.10
C THR A 511 -23.13 20.16 13.39
N ILE A 512 -22.77 20.26 12.12
CA ILE A 512 -22.29 19.16 11.26
C ILE A 512 -20.94 19.58 10.69
N SER A 513 -19.97 18.68 10.64
CA SER A 513 -18.69 18.92 9.97
C SER A 513 -18.25 17.69 9.20
N ASP A 514 -17.20 17.84 8.40
CA ASP A 514 -16.52 16.72 7.73
C ASP A 514 -15.83 15.76 8.73
N GLY A 515 -15.71 16.18 9.99
CA GLY A 515 -15.24 15.37 11.12
C GLY A 515 -13.74 15.45 11.38
N SER A 516 -12.95 16.13 10.55
CA SER A 516 -11.49 16.25 10.70
C SER A 516 -11.07 17.09 11.90
N GLY A 517 -11.93 17.99 12.38
CA GLY A 517 -11.66 18.86 13.52
C GLY A 517 -10.60 19.89 13.19
N THR A 518 -9.41 19.76 13.75
CA THR A 518 -8.25 20.65 13.48
C THR A 518 -7.28 20.06 12.46
N PHE A 519 -7.56 18.86 11.96
CA PHE A 519 -6.74 18.19 10.96
C PHE A 519 -7.35 18.42 9.56
N ASN A 520 -6.59 18.09 8.52
CA ASN A 520 -7.12 18.09 7.17
C ASN A 520 -8.04 16.89 6.97
N TYR A 521 -9.08 17.05 6.15
CA TYR A 521 -9.95 15.92 5.80
C TYR A 521 -9.20 14.87 4.99
N ASN A 522 -9.71 13.63 4.97
CA ASN A 522 -9.12 12.57 4.14
C ASN A 522 -9.56 12.68 2.68
N SER A 523 -8.65 12.38 1.76
CA SER A 523 -8.98 12.06 0.37
C SER A 523 -9.84 10.80 0.25
N GLN A 524 -10.56 10.68 -0.85
CA GLN A 524 -11.44 9.57 -1.20
C GLN A 524 -12.56 9.32 -0.17
N THR A 525 -13.00 10.38 0.49
CA THR A 525 -14.10 10.38 1.44
C THR A 525 -15.43 10.48 0.70
N SER A 526 -16.45 9.78 1.19
CA SER A 526 -17.83 9.88 0.68
C SER A 526 -18.81 9.70 1.85
N CYS A 527 -19.40 10.81 2.29
CA CYS A 527 -20.28 10.85 3.45
C CYS A 527 -21.61 11.52 3.13
N ILE A 528 -22.64 11.11 3.87
CA ILE A 528 -24.01 11.62 3.73
C ILE A 528 -24.51 12.08 5.09
N TYR A 529 -25.02 13.30 5.16
CA TYR A 529 -25.66 13.85 6.35
C TYR A 529 -27.13 14.14 6.05
N ILE A 530 -28.03 13.60 6.87
CA ILE A 530 -29.47 13.75 6.71
C ILE A 530 -30.02 14.47 7.92
N ILE A 531 -30.56 15.66 7.69
CA ILE A 531 -31.22 16.46 8.72
C ILE A 531 -32.72 16.35 8.49
N GLN A 532 -33.43 15.75 9.45
CA GLN A 532 -34.87 15.58 9.38
C GLN A 532 -35.49 15.70 10.76
N HIS A 533 -36.43 16.64 10.91
CA HIS A 533 -37.23 16.78 12.12
C HIS A 533 -38.73 16.70 11.76
N PRO A 534 -39.57 16.00 12.53
CA PRO A 534 -40.99 15.82 12.20
C PRO A 534 -41.80 17.10 12.04
N GLU A 535 -41.38 18.18 12.69
CA GLU A 535 -42.01 19.51 12.65
C GLU A 535 -41.23 20.53 11.78
N ALA A 536 -40.26 20.07 10.98
CA ALA A 536 -39.49 20.95 10.11
C ALA A 536 -40.37 21.56 9.01
N VAL A 537 -40.29 22.88 8.87
CA VAL A 537 -40.93 23.62 7.77
C VAL A 537 -39.89 24.43 7.01
N ASN A 538 -38.96 25.06 7.74
CA ASN A 538 -37.80 25.72 7.15
C ASN A 538 -36.51 25.30 7.87
N PHE A 539 -35.40 25.28 7.13
CA PHE A 539 -34.04 25.13 7.65
C PHE A 539 -33.23 26.39 7.36
N SER A 540 -32.52 26.88 8.37
CA SER A 540 -31.44 27.87 8.21
C SER A 540 -30.11 27.14 8.32
N LEU A 541 -29.24 27.33 7.32
CA LEU A 541 -27.92 26.70 7.21
C LEU A 541 -26.84 27.79 7.14
N GLU A 542 -25.86 27.76 8.04
CA GLU A 542 -24.76 28.72 8.10
C GLU A 542 -23.42 28.01 8.26
N PHE A 543 -22.51 28.16 7.28
CA PHE A 543 -21.15 27.63 7.40
C PHE A 543 -20.31 28.52 8.31
N THR A 544 -19.60 27.90 9.25
CA THR A 544 -18.65 28.58 10.16
C THR A 544 -17.20 28.34 9.78
N ASN A 545 -16.92 27.27 9.03
CA ASN A 545 -15.64 26.98 8.40
C ASN A 545 -15.86 26.39 7.00
N PHE A 546 -15.01 26.75 6.03
CA PHE A 546 -15.06 26.17 4.68
C PHE A 546 -13.73 26.36 3.93
N ALA A 547 -12.98 25.28 3.79
CA ALA A 547 -11.76 25.19 2.99
C ALA A 547 -11.67 23.79 2.37
N THR A 548 -11.78 23.72 1.05
CA THR A 548 -11.84 22.48 0.26
C THR A 548 -11.15 22.68 -1.09
N GLU A 549 -10.71 21.60 -1.74
CA GLU A 549 -10.14 21.68 -3.09
C GLU A 549 -11.18 22.19 -4.11
N GLU A 550 -10.89 23.34 -4.72
CA GLU A 550 -11.76 24.02 -5.69
C GLU A 550 -12.17 23.12 -6.86
N GLY A 551 -13.47 22.90 -7.02
CA GLY A 551 -14.07 22.14 -8.11
C GLY A 551 -13.82 20.63 -8.08
N LYS A 552 -13.31 20.10 -6.96
CA LYS A 552 -12.88 18.71 -6.84
C LYS A 552 -13.42 18.02 -5.59
N ASP A 553 -13.30 18.69 -4.46
CA ASP A 553 -13.79 18.23 -3.17
C ASP A 553 -15.04 19.03 -2.84
N VAL A 554 -16.19 18.37 -2.83
CA VAL A 554 -17.48 19.03 -3.03
C VAL A 554 -18.45 18.69 -1.91
N VAL A 555 -19.01 19.75 -1.30
CA VAL A 555 -20.20 19.69 -0.45
C VAL A 555 -21.42 20.00 -1.32
N THR A 556 -22.34 19.05 -1.46
CA THR A 556 -23.59 19.25 -2.20
C THR A 556 -24.77 19.20 -1.26
N ILE A 557 -25.64 20.20 -1.32
CA ILE A 557 -26.84 20.32 -0.49
C ILE A 557 -28.08 20.08 -1.34
N TYR A 558 -28.99 19.25 -0.85
CA TYR A 558 -30.26 18.89 -1.47
C TYR A 558 -31.43 19.15 -0.52
N ASN A 559 -32.58 19.50 -1.09
CA ASN A 559 -33.84 19.63 -0.33
C ASN A 559 -34.57 18.26 -0.21
N GLY A 560 -35.75 18.26 0.43
CA GLY A 560 -36.56 17.06 0.66
C GLY A 560 -37.12 16.42 -0.62
N ASP A 561 -37.21 17.18 -1.71
CA ASP A 561 -37.57 16.69 -3.05
C ASP A 561 -36.36 16.12 -3.82
N GLN A 562 -35.16 16.09 -3.19
CA GLN A 562 -33.89 15.69 -3.78
C GLN A 562 -33.38 16.61 -4.91
N ASP A 563 -33.89 17.84 -4.98
CA ASP A 563 -33.35 18.85 -5.88
C ASP A 563 -32.05 19.41 -5.29
N MET A 564 -31.02 19.54 -6.13
CA MET A 564 -29.75 20.16 -5.75
C MET A 564 -29.95 21.66 -5.54
N VAL A 565 -29.65 22.11 -4.33
CA VAL A 565 -29.75 23.50 -3.89
C VAL A 565 -28.42 24.23 -4.10
N ALA A 566 -27.32 23.60 -3.68
CA ALA A 566 -25.98 24.16 -3.76
C ALA A 566 -24.94 23.07 -4.01
N GLU A 567 -23.90 23.44 -4.76
CA GLU A 567 -22.68 22.65 -4.96
C GLU A 567 -21.52 23.58 -4.60
N LEU A 568 -20.79 23.24 -3.55
CA LEU A 568 -19.84 24.13 -2.87
C LEU A 568 -18.46 23.49 -2.85
N SER A 569 -17.44 24.27 -3.20
CA SER A 569 -16.02 23.91 -3.13
C SER A 569 -15.17 25.18 -3.01
N GLY A 570 -13.87 25.04 -2.72
CA GLY A 570 -12.96 26.17 -2.54
C GLY A 570 -12.83 26.61 -1.10
N THR A 571 -12.30 27.83 -0.92
CA THR A 571 -11.98 28.42 0.39
C THR A 571 -12.81 29.66 0.72
N GLU A 572 -13.74 30.04 -0.15
CA GLU A 572 -14.69 31.11 0.13
C GLU A 572 -15.84 30.57 1.01
N LEU A 573 -16.08 31.24 2.15
CA LEU A 573 -17.16 30.86 3.06
C LEU A 573 -18.54 31.02 2.36
N PRO A 574 -19.35 29.95 2.24
CA PRO A 574 -20.65 30.02 1.59
C PRO A 574 -21.63 30.99 2.26
N GLU A 575 -22.50 31.63 1.47
CA GLU A 575 -23.58 32.45 2.02
C GLU A 575 -24.60 31.59 2.80
N ALA A 576 -25.17 32.15 3.87
CA ALA A 576 -26.22 31.49 4.64
C ALA A 576 -27.46 31.19 3.77
N MET A 577 -28.08 30.02 3.99
CA MET A 577 -29.18 29.51 3.18
C MET A 577 -30.44 29.28 4.01
N GLU A 578 -31.60 29.63 3.43
CA GLU A 578 -32.92 29.39 4.00
C GLU A 578 -33.71 28.47 3.07
N LEU A 579 -34.06 27.28 3.55
CA LEU A 579 -34.69 26.21 2.77
C LEU A 579 -36.06 25.87 3.33
N ALA A 580 -37.12 26.13 2.57
CA ALA A 580 -38.49 25.72 2.92
C ALA A 580 -38.70 24.24 2.55
N THR A 581 -38.29 23.35 3.45
CA THR A 581 -38.27 21.89 3.26
C THR A 581 -38.43 21.17 4.60
N ASP A 582 -38.88 19.92 4.59
CA ASP A 582 -39.00 19.06 5.78
C ASP A 582 -37.75 18.19 6.03
N MET A 583 -36.85 18.13 5.04
CA MET A 583 -35.58 17.42 5.09
C MET A 583 -34.51 18.20 4.33
N VAL A 584 -33.27 18.13 4.85
CA VAL A 584 -32.04 18.52 4.15
C VAL A 584 -31.14 17.31 4.06
N PHE A 585 -30.57 17.08 2.88
CA PHE A 585 -29.62 16.01 2.62
C PHE A 585 -28.32 16.61 2.06
N ILE A 586 -27.18 16.28 2.67
CA ILE A 586 -25.87 16.82 2.32
C ILE A 586 -24.95 15.68 1.93
N THR A 587 -24.22 15.81 0.83
CA THR A 587 -23.14 14.89 0.44
C THR A 587 -21.80 15.58 0.52
N TRP A 588 -20.81 14.88 1.07
CA TRP A 588 -19.41 15.29 1.08
C TRP A 588 -18.57 14.26 0.34
N ILE A 589 -17.93 14.67 -0.76
CA ILE A 589 -17.14 13.78 -1.62
C ILE A 589 -15.78 14.42 -1.91
N THR A 590 -14.70 13.67 -1.71
CA THR A 590 -13.33 14.11 -2.01
C THR A 590 -12.64 13.22 -3.02
N ASN A 591 -11.71 13.79 -3.79
CA ASN A 591 -10.91 13.08 -4.78
C ASN A 591 -9.66 12.43 -4.14
N LYS A 592 -8.63 12.08 -4.92
CA LYS A 592 -7.41 11.41 -4.44
C LYS A 592 -6.30 12.32 -3.90
N THR A 593 -6.34 13.62 -4.14
CA THR A 593 -5.20 14.53 -3.99
C THR A 593 -5.65 15.86 -3.41
N ILE A 594 -4.77 16.56 -2.70
CA ILE A 594 -5.07 17.84 -2.06
C ILE A 594 -6.09 17.66 -0.93
N GLN A 595 -5.70 18.12 0.26
CA GLN A 595 -6.57 18.15 1.42
C GLN A 595 -6.41 19.52 2.09
N ASP A 596 -7.44 19.97 2.79
CA ASP A 596 -7.50 21.28 3.44
C ASP A 596 -8.30 21.18 4.76
N ASP A 597 -8.55 22.31 5.44
CA ASP A 597 -9.15 22.37 6.78
C ASP A 597 -10.59 21.83 6.88
N GLY A 598 -11.28 21.60 5.75
CA GLY A 598 -12.61 21.01 5.71
C GLY A 598 -13.74 22.03 5.92
N TRP A 599 -14.85 21.60 6.50
CA TRP A 599 -16.03 22.47 6.64
C TRP A 599 -16.82 22.19 7.90
N THR A 600 -17.48 23.23 8.40
CA THR A 600 -18.40 23.12 9.53
C THR A 600 -19.64 23.96 9.24
N LEU A 601 -20.80 23.36 9.46
CA LEU A 601 -22.12 23.90 9.18
C LEU A 601 -22.97 23.85 10.44
N ASP A 602 -23.48 25.00 10.86
CA ASP A 602 -24.55 25.09 11.84
C ASP A 602 -25.90 25.11 11.14
N TYR A 603 -26.88 24.41 11.72
CA TYR A 603 -28.26 24.43 11.23
C TYR A 603 -29.26 24.72 12.35
N THR A 604 -30.36 25.38 11.99
CA THR A 604 -31.55 25.52 12.83
C THR A 604 -32.80 25.22 12.03
N ILE A 605 -33.82 24.69 12.72
CA ILE A 605 -35.10 24.34 12.13
C ILE A 605 -36.15 25.32 12.63
N ASP A 606 -36.68 26.11 11.71
CA ASP A 606 -37.80 27.00 11.97
C ASP A 606 -39.12 26.22 11.76
N GLY A 607 -39.75 25.91 12.91
CA GLY A 607 -40.91 25.01 13.00
C GLY A 607 -41.39 24.75 14.44
N VAL A 608 -40.60 25.09 15.48
CA VAL A 608 -41.01 25.06 16.91
C VAL A 608 -42.02 26.15 17.30
N GLY A 609 -42.89 26.55 16.37
CA GLY A 609 -44.08 27.32 16.66
C GLY A 609 -45.15 26.38 17.20
N VAL A 610 -45.54 26.55 18.47
CA VAL A 610 -46.80 25.98 18.96
C VAL A 610 -47.89 26.40 17.97
N ASP A 611 -48.46 25.44 17.26
CA ASP A 611 -49.56 25.64 16.32
C ASP A 611 -50.71 26.41 17.01
N GLU A 612 -50.78 27.74 16.84
CA GLU A 612 -52.02 28.51 17.02
C GLU A 612 -52.89 28.35 15.77
N ASN A 613 -53.19 27.11 15.36
CA ASN A 613 -54.03 26.82 14.20
C ASN A 613 -55.54 26.93 14.47
N PHE A 614 -55.92 27.58 15.59
CA PHE A 614 -57.31 27.89 15.90
C PHE A 614 -57.41 29.36 16.36
N SER A 615 -58.25 30.15 15.69
CA SER A 615 -58.58 31.52 16.10
C SER A 615 -60.10 31.69 16.05
N TYR A 616 -60.67 32.34 17.05
CA TYR A 616 -62.11 32.63 17.11
C TYR A 616 -62.41 33.98 16.43
N ASP A 617 -63.49 34.03 15.66
CA ASP A 617 -63.93 35.29 15.05
C ASP A 617 -64.27 36.33 16.12
N ASN A 618 -63.88 37.58 15.87
CA ASN A 618 -64.09 38.71 16.78
C ASN A 618 -63.53 38.49 18.21
N LEU A 619 -62.48 37.67 18.38
CA LEU A 619 -61.83 37.49 19.67
C LEU A 619 -61.26 38.83 20.19
N SER A 620 -61.85 39.32 21.27
CA SER A 620 -61.51 40.55 21.96
C SER A 620 -61.22 40.27 23.43
N ILE A 621 -60.05 40.71 23.89
CA ILE A 621 -59.62 40.63 25.28
C ILE A 621 -59.23 42.05 25.71
N TYR A 622 -60.14 42.75 26.38
CA TYR A 622 -60.00 44.19 26.63
C TYR A 622 -60.57 44.62 28.00
N PRO A 623 -59.92 45.59 28.69
CA PRO A 623 -58.61 46.14 28.40
C PRO A 623 -57.51 45.12 28.71
N ASN A 624 -56.50 45.02 27.86
CA ASN A 624 -55.29 44.26 28.13
C ASN A 624 -54.07 45.10 27.70
N PRO A 625 -53.28 45.66 28.63
CA PRO A 625 -53.28 45.40 30.08
C PRO A 625 -54.53 45.90 30.83
N THR A 626 -54.97 45.14 31.86
CA THR A 626 -56.10 45.47 32.73
C THR A 626 -55.64 45.97 34.11
N SER A 627 -56.49 46.72 34.81
CA SER A 627 -56.32 47.11 36.22
C SER A 627 -57.20 46.33 37.20
N GLY A 628 -57.87 45.25 36.75
CA GLY A 628 -58.71 44.40 37.60
C GLY A 628 -59.99 43.88 36.96
N GLN A 629 -60.38 44.34 35.78
CA GLN A 629 -61.55 43.82 35.04
C GLN A 629 -61.15 43.52 33.60
N LEU A 630 -61.39 42.29 33.15
CA LEU A 630 -61.02 41.83 31.81
C LEU A 630 -62.26 41.31 31.07
N GLN A 631 -62.68 41.99 30.00
CA GLN A 631 -63.74 41.50 29.14
C GLN A 631 -63.13 40.54 28.10
N VAL A 632 -63.73 39.37 27.96
CA VAL A 632 -63.44 38.38 26.91
C VAL A 632 -64.68 38.22 26.06
N ALA A 633 -64.57 38.45 24.76
CA ALA A 633 -65.66 38.26 23.81
C ALA A 633 -65.16 37.59 22.52
N PHE A 634 -65.97 36.73 21.91
CA PHE A 634 -65.67 36.06 20.64
C PHE A 634 -66.95 35.42 20.07
N ASP A 635 -66.94 35.07 18.78
CA ASP A 635 -68.07 34.44 18.09
C ASP A 635 -67.80 32.96 17.79
N ILE A 636 -68.86 32.15 17.88
CA ILE A 636 -68.87 30.72 17.55
C ILE A 636 -69.99 30.41 16.56
N GLU A 637 -69.64 29.95 15.36
CA GLU A 637 -70.64 29.65 14.33
C GLU A 637 -71.40 28.32 14.58
N LYS A 638 -70.71 27.29 15.10
CA LYS A 638 -71.28 25.94 15.30
C LYS A 638 -71.36 25.59 16.78
N SER A 639 -72.48 24.99 17.18
CA SER A 639 -72.72 24.57 18.57
C SER A 639 -71.65 23.58 19.04
N GLN A 640 -70.90 23.92 20.09
CA GLN A 640 -69.84 23.10 20.67
C GLN A 640 -69.69 23.36 22.18
N SER A 641 -68.97 22.49 22.88
CA SER A 641 -68.61 22.73 24.29
C SER A 641 -67.35 23.60 24.36
N LEU A 642 -67.33 24.56 25.29
CA LEU A 642 -66.25 25.51 25.50
C LEU A 642 -65.81 25.49 26.96
N GLU A 643 -64.50 25.54 27.17
CA GLU A 643 -63.89 25.79 28.46
C GLU A 643 -62.98 27.01 28.35
N ILE A 644 -63.36 28.11 29.02
CA ILE A 644 -62.59 29.34 29.10
C ILE A 644 -61.97 29.40 30.48
N GLN A 645 -60.65 29.39 30.56
CA GLN A 645 -59.93 29.43 31.84
C GLN A 645 -58.83 30.48 31.86
N LEU A 646 -58.69 31.16 32.99
CA LEU A 646 -57.57 32.03 33.28
C LEU A 646 -56.62 31.32 34.23
N MET A 647 -55.35 31.27 33.88
CA MET A 647 -54.31 30.54 34.60
C MET A 647 -53.16 31.47 35.00
N SER A 648 -52.46 31.12 36.08
CA SER A 648 -51.15 31.70 36.37
C SER A 648 -50.09 31.18 35.39
N ILE A 649 -48.92 31.84 35.32
CA ILE A 649 -47.80 31.38 34.49
C ILE A 649 -47.28 29.97 34.87
N ASN A 650 -47.59 29.50 36.08
CA ASN A 650 -47.23 28.16 36.55
C ASN A 650 -48.32 27.11 36.24
N GLY A 651 -49.32 27.44 35.43
CA GLY A 651 -50.39 26.53 35.01
C GLY A 651 -51.52 26.32 36.03
N GLN A 652 -51.55 27.07 37.13
CA GLN A 652 -52.65 26.99 38.09
C GLN A 652 -53.89 27.72 37.55
N VAL A 653 -55.00 27.00 37.42
CA VAL A 653 -56.31 27.59 37.02
C VAL A 653 -56.85 28.47 38.14
N ILE A 654 -57.12 29.73 37.83
CA ILE A 654 -57.59 30.77 38.76
C ILE A 654 -59.10 30.95 38.63
N GLN A 655 -59.58 31.10 37.40
CA GLN A 655 -61.00 31.18 37.07
C GLN A 655 -61.27 30.30 35.87
N LYS A 656 -62.46 29.70 35.83
CA LYS A 656 -62.88 28.79 34.77
C LYS A 656 -64.36 28.97 34.50
N ASP A 657 -64.73 28.94 33.23
CA ASP A 657 -66.10 28.92 32.74
C ASP A 657 -66.27 27.77 31.76
N ILE A 658 -67.34 27.00 31.92
CA ILE A 658 -67.67 25.90 31.01
C ILE A 658 -69.05 26.18 30.42
N VAL A 659 -69.13 26.21 29.10
CA VAL A 659 -70.36 26.43 28.36
C VAL A 659 -70.59 25.24 27.44
N ASN A 660 -71.70 24.53 27.61
CA ASN A 660 -72.01 23.35 26.82
C ASN A 660 -72.96 23.71 25.67
N ALA A 661 -72.74 23.12 24.50
CA ALA A 661 -73.58 23.30 23.30
C ALA A 661 -73.80 24.78 22.90
N PHE A 662 -72.75 25.60 22.95
CA PHE A 662 -72.79 27.03 22.66
C PHE A 662 -72.53 27.36 21.19
N SER A 663 -73.37 28.24 20.63
CA SER A 663 -73.14 28.93 19.35
C SER A 663 -73.67 30.37 19.45
N GLY A 664 -72.99 31.32 18.81
CA GLY A 664 -73.31 32.76 18.85
C GLY A 664 -72.18 33.58 19.48
N HIS A 665 -72.52 34.79 19.92
CA HIS A 665 -71.57 35.72 20.53
C HIS A 665 -71.38 35.43 22.03
N TYR A 666 -70.18 35.02 22.42
CA TYR A 666 -69.77 34.91 23.81
C TYR A 666 -69.24 36.26 24.30
N SER A 667 -69.63 36.68 25.51
CA SER A 667 -69.08 37.87 26.16
C SER A 667 -69.17 37.72 27.68
N LYS A 668 -68.02 37.80 28.37
CA LYS A 668 -67.94 37.69 29.83
C LYS A 668 -66.84 38.58 30.40
N SER A 669 -67.09 39.15 31.58
CA SER A 669 -66.06 39.86 32.36
C SER A 669 -65.45 38.93 33.41
N PHE A 670 -64.13 38.94 33.50
CA PHE A 670 -63.34 38.28 34.54
C PHE A 670 -62.83 39.36 35.52
N ASP A 671 -63.18 39.20 36.80
CA ASP A 671 -62.70 40.08 37.87
C ASP A 671 -61.36 39.57 38.40
N LEU A 672 -60.32 40.37 38.19
CA LEU A 672 -58.93 40.10 38.56
C LEU A 672 -58.45 41.01 39.69
N SER A 673 -59.34 41.79 40.31
CA SER A 673 -58.97 42.84 41.27
C SER A 673 -58.22 42.31 42.51
N ASP A 674 -58.46 41.05 42.88
CA ASP A 674 -57.83 40.38 44.02
C ASP A 674 -56.54 39.60 43.65
N LEU A 675 -56.13 39.65 42.38
CA LEU A 675 -54.93 38.96 41.89
C LEU A 675 -53.69 39.86 41.96
N ALA A 676 -52.52 39.24 42.12
CA ALA A 676 -51.26 39.96 42.11
C ALA A 676 -50.97 40.54 40.71
N LYS A 677 -50.36 41.73 40.66
CA LYS A 677 -49.91 42.34 39.41
C LYS A 677 -48.90 41.40 38.72
N GLY A 678 -49.10 41.14 37.43
CA GLY A 678 -48.30 40.12 36.73
C GLY A 678 -48.90 39.67 35.40
N VAL A 679 -48.35 38.58 34.88
CA VAL A 679 -48.76 37.94 33.62
C VAL A 679 -49.57 36.69 33.92
N TYR A 680 -50.70 36.56 33.22
CA TYR A 680 -51.63 35.45 33.27
C TYR A 680 -51.88 34.92 31.85
N ILE A 681 -52.37 33.69 31.74
CA ILE A 681 -52.71 33.03 30.47
C ILE A 681 -54.21 32.77 30.45
N LEU A 682 -54.90 33.31 29.45
CA LEU A 682 -56.29 32.97 29.16
C LEU A 682 -56.31 31.87 28.09
N SER A 683 -56.83 30.70 28.43
CA SER A 683 -57.07 29.60 27.48
C SER A 683 -58.56 29.52 27.12
N ILE A 684 -58.86 29.37 25.83
CA ILE A 684 -60.19 29.04 25.32
C ILE A 684 -60.08 27.68 24.62
N ILE A 685 -60.63 26.65 25.25
CA ILE A 685 -60.57 25.26 24.83
C ILE A 685 -61.93 24.86 24.25
N SER A 686 -61.93 24.25 23.07
CA SER A 686 -63.12 23.71 22.40
C SER A 686 -62.84 22.32 21.84
N ASP A 687 -63.87 21.68 21.28
CA ASP A 687 -63.74 20.42 20.55
C ASP A 687 -62.78 20.53 19.33
N ASN A 688 -62.56 21.73 18.81
CA ASN A 688 -61.73 22.00 17.63
C ASN A 688 -60.30 22.45 17.95
N GLY A 689 -59.96 22.66 19.24
CA GLY A 689 -58.62 23.10 19.64
C GLY A 689 -58.61 24.11 20.80
N LYS A 690 -57.41 24.58 21.12
CA LYS A 690 -57.13 25.48 22.24
C LYS A 690 -56.45 26.75 21.75
N VAL A 691 -56.90 27.90 22.25
CA VAL A 691 -56.29 29.22 21.99
C VAL A 691 -55.81 29.81 23.29
N ASP A 692 -54.53 30.19 23.36
CA ASP A 692 -53.94 30.84 24.52
C ASP A 692 -53.66 32.32 24.25
N LYS A 693 -54.00 33.20 25.19
CA LYS A 693 -53.72 34.64 25.11
C LYS A 693 -53.12 35.16 26.41
N LYS A 694 -52.05 35.93 26.28
CA LYS A 694 -51.38 36.60 27.40
C LYS A 694 -52.25 37.74 27.94
N VAL A 695 -52.49 37.74 29.25
CA VAL A 695 -53.20 38.80 29.98
C VAL A 695 -52.22 39.48 30.95
N VAL A 696 -52.19 40.81 30.94
CA VAL A 696 -51.32 41.60 31.83
C VAL A 696 -52.18 42.37 32.84
N LEU A 697 -52.00 42.11 34.14
CA LEU A 697 -52.63 42.85 35.24
C LEU A 697 -51.64 43.87 35.83
N LYS A 698 -51.98 45.16 35.79
CA LYS A 698 -51.12 46.29 36.15
C LYS A 698 -51.31 46.87 37.53
#